data_AF-A0A399RJ59-F1
#
_entry.id   AF-A0A399RJ59-F1
#
_cell.length_a   1.000
_cell.length_b   1.000
_cell.length_c   1.000
_cell.angle_alpha   90.00
_cell.angle_beta   90.00
_cell.angle_gamma   90.00
#
_symmetry.space_group_name_H-M   'P 1'
#
loop_
_entity.id
_entity.type
_entity.pdbx_description
1 polymer ?
#
loop_
_entity_poly.entity_id
_entity_poly.type
_entity_poly.pdbx_seq_one_letter_code
_entity_poly.pdbx_strand_id
1 'polypeptide(L)'
;MYADPPVEFTASAAASIAWHADFIDSYLYNPVFWAQGAYQSAAIQRTKAALVGFKDLAKLHFDDTFTNSGLQANWERYAMGTLIGLVWASELPENEGIAAGHNILGVSFHSVQDFYSHSSWESDTRYRCLTYFQTPKDQRDRLNLYSGAYEKASSGAPAHHGSYSLSCSILRGDDMDSALGTLCGGLSPLQNTSICDKFRACSGAEQVIARLEDPVSDGQTTIWTNPPGIAIDNTALTRAQAPNRGLIGADGQFLDGKDGIHFPKERCTTIIASEGGSVCQAGGHEDADLVFAAGKDVAIRATQEWADYLETQMNKLGKGAFWNKLKTRGSADAARYAQFEDFSKLPYQFLAAGDYPIGNPRRDLDQPASAARGWFLRLRIRTADEIGAGTDADIYARVTTESGTQDVLLDYLPTDDKDGRTTNRLLVYNDFERGDDDVYTIGPFQSRPVSIALHNESAGFTDVLDALATDFTNGVSETLTDARQALISLIGGKPDFVGSRNRNYTAETLKKRMSGGQFSDSLDVDGGDEGHHAVHFTIRDRSSTLTEDEREDGWVAAEVRLVKLHTIEESEVDRGSDSDEPFVIFHIAPLNGLQNQSYTYLSAPFEDMDDDEEEPFPSNDKTRRTIKIPPEGILVLSTAVYESDDETIGDRRTLMAEFVTGMDEATQRPASEFTDALGRSIAEDWVVDSIEAYAFHRSAHPLAGPVLARTQVGEIDGDETSEAYVLDWSQLTDFAAAGVDPILSLEAEAPSAKAVLEGKWHSNKFQCGGELPYVRVEIDLKEDDTPRDIIARKIDAEGDECINEEDGEEGQTFRGRFEDGVIIGERFIRPPPEHRPMEYDPDSRPLDRMPNYADTADDPQIKLEGNWFVTWSNSDETPALVALTKGGSRKCWDYEDGCWYHWKREPDAAWKAILFQPDGSSSSSDEITMSAGGAMTVDWSYSHLGNWGGKSTLQASDNSIRGSWRYSDEDNGEEHWVRINSAINEVEVRHGDEIERKPVGEPVTVRTQWRNTTYHMRGNRSGFSIRFFGPNLWGVQRVFMPRYRDIEVSGMRYVCEWDGETGYESHPNWGVCINQGGVRGIQVNLNVWPKATTGPHEIFINGEAIPFNLVVENEPLRYPEWQPMKMEFQSCSVLQEVDRGWDDQPFRLVRQDFRPREERGED
;
A
#
# COMPACT_ATOMS: atom_id res chain seq x y z
N MET A 1 -10.19 10.40 -24.35
CA MET A 1 -11.41 9.60 -24.49
C MET A 1 -11.48 9.08 -25.91
N TYR A 2 -11.67 7.77 -26.08
CA TYR A 2 -12.09 7.24 -27.37
C TYR A 2 -13.35 8.00 -27.82
N ALA A 3 -13.46 8.34 -29.10
CA ALA A 3 -14.50 9.22 -29.63
C ALA A 3 -15.93 8.60 -29.61
N ASP A 4 -16.07 7.40 -29.05
CA ASP A 4 -17.29 6.60 -29.00
C ASP A 4 -17.75 6.40 -27.54
N PRO A 5 -19.08 6.30 -27.29
CA PRO A 5 -19.61 6.00 -25.96
C PRO A 5 -19.09 4.64 -25.44
N PRO A 6 -18.94 4.47 -24.11
CA PRO A 6 -18.41 3.22 -23.53
C PRO A 6 -19.27 2.02 -23.92
N VAL A 7 -18.65 0.85 -24.01
CA VAL A 7 -19.33 -0.39 -24.38
C VAL A 7 -20.46 -0.72 -23.39
N GLU A 8 -21.70 -0.75 -23.89
CA GLU A 8 -22.88 -1.11 -23.10
C GLU A 8 -23.29 -2.58 -23.30
N PHE A 9 -23.46 -3.30 -22.17
CA PHE A 9 -24.04 -4.64 -22.12
C PHE A 9 -25.49 -4.58 -21.62
N THR A 10 -26.37 -5.39 -22.21
CA THR A 10 -27.71 -5.62 -21.64
C THR A 10 -27.59 -6.28 -20.28
N ALA A 11 -28.55 -6.02 -19.37
CA ALA A 11 -28.52 -6.57 -18.01
C ALA A 11 -28.35 -8.10 -17.97
N SER A 12 -28.98 -8.84 -18.90
CA SER A 12 -28.84 -10.30 -18.98
C SER A 12 -27.45 -10.76 -19.43
N ALA A 13 -26.80 -10.02 -20.34
CA ALA A 13 -25.45 -10.32 -20.79
C ALA A 13 -24.42 -9.99 -19.70
N ALA A 14 -24.53 -8.79 -19.11
CA ALA A 14 -23.71 -8.37 -17.99
C ALA A 14 -23.81 -9.35 -16.81
N ALA A 15 -25.02 -9.80 -16.42
CA ALA A 15 -25.19 -10.80 -15.38
C ALA A 15 -24.54 -12.16 -15.73
N SER A 16 -24.57 -12.56 -17.00
CA SER A 16 -23.92 -13.80 -17.44
C SER A 16 -22.40 -13.72 -17.37
N ILE A 17 -21.83 -12.58 -17.76
CA ILE A 17 -20.38 -12.33 -17.71
C ILE A 17 -19.92 -12.19 -16.25
N ALA A 18 -20.64 -11.43 -15.43
CA ALA A 18 -20.36 -11.26 -14.01
C ALA A 18 -20.39 -12.60 -13.26
N TRP A 19 -21.33 -13.49 -13.60
CA TRP A 19 -21.36 -14.84 -13.03
C TRP A 19 -20.05 -15.60 -13.28
N HIS A 20 -19.48 -15.53 -14.49
CA HIS A 20 -18.20 -16.19 -14.79
C HIS A 20 -17.01 -15.54 -14.07
N ALA A 21 -17.05 -14.22 -13.88
CA ALA A 21 -16.02 -13.50 -13.11
C ALA A 21 -16.05 -13.87 -11.62
N ASP A 22 -17.24 -14.05 -11.04
CA ASP A 22 -17.41 -14.35 -9.60
C ASP A 22 -17.17 -15.84 -9.26
N PHE A 23 -17.58 -16.75 -10.14
CA PHE A 23 -17.55 -18.18 -9.84
C PHE A 23 -16.17 -18.83 -9.99
N ILE A 24 -15.20 -18.16 -10.62
CA ILE A 24 -13.83 -18.68 -10.75
C ILE A 24 -13.21 -19.02 -9.38
N ASP A 25 -13.31 -18.11 -8.41
CA ASP A 25 -12.81 -18.30 -7.05
C ASP A 25 -13.59 -19.39 -6.31
N SER A 26 -14.88 -19.53 -6.63
CA SER A 26 -15.72 -20.59 -6.07
C SER A 26 -15.28 -21.97 -6.56
N TYR A 27 -14.94 -22.13 -7.83
CA TYR A 27 -14.35 -23.39 -8.34
C TYR A 27 -12.95 -23.63 -7.79
N LEU A 28 -12.19 -22.58 -7.45
CA LEU A 28 -10.82 -22.72 -6.99
C LEU A 28 -10.69 -22.99 -5.47
N TYR A 29 -11.52 -22.34 -4.64
CA TYR A 29 -11.29 -22.27 -3.19
C TYR A 29 -12.52 -22.51 -2.30
N ASN A 30 -13.73 -22.75 -2.83
CA ASN A 30 -14.94 -22.88 -2.00
C ASN A 30 -15.47 -24.33 -1.90
N PRO A 31 -15.04 -25.12 -0.88
CA PRO A 31 -15.48 -26.51 -0.72
C PRO A 31 -16.96 -26.66 -0.38
N VAL A 32 -17.59 -25.66 0.22
CA VAL A 32 -19.02 -25.67 0.51
C VAL A 32 -19.82 -25.54 -0.80
N PHE A 33 -19.36 -24.67 -1.71
CA PHE A 33 -19.93 -24.53 -3.04
C PHE A 33 -19.79 -25.82 -3.88
N TRP A 34 -18.69 -26.56 -3.71
CA TRP A 34 -18.50 -27.87 -4.32
C TRP A 34 -19.52 -28.89 -3.77
N ALA A 35 -19.73 -28.91 -2.45
CA ALA A 35 -20.64 -29.83 -1.78
C ALA A 35 -22.14 -29.56 -2.02
N GLN A 36 -22.53 -28.29 -2.24
CA GLN A 36 -23.94 -27.87 -2.38
C GLN A 36 -24.52 -28.03 -3.81
N GLY A 37 -23.94 -28.87 -4.66
CA GLY A 37 -24.48 -29.13 -6.01
C GLY A 37 -25.98 -29.43 -6.00
N ALA A 38 -26.76 -28.76 -6.85
CA ALA A 38 -28.24 -28.82 -6.85
C ALA A 38 -28.83 -30.25 -7.03
N TYR A 39 -27.99 -31.24 -7.35
CA TYR A 39 -28.26 -32.67 -7.40
C TYR A 39 -26.99 -33.43 -6.97
N GLN A 40 -27.12 -34.61 -6.35
CA GLN A 40 -25.97 -35.43 -5.90
C GLN A 40 -24.95 -35.74 -7.03
N SER A 41 -25.39 -35.89 -8.28
CA SER A 41 -24.50 -36.06 -9.44
C SER A 41 -23.75 -34.78 -9.83
N ALA A 42 -24.30 -33.60 -9.53
CA ALA A 42 -23.67 -32.31 -9.83
C ALA A 42 -22.58 -31.95 -8.83
N ALA A 43 -22.69 -32.38 -7.56
CA ALA A 43 -21.64 -32.14 -6.56
C ALA A 43 -20.33 -32.86 -6.94
N ILE A 44 -20.40 -34.13 -7.36
CA ILE A 44 -19.21 -34.90 -7.79
C ILE A 44 -18.58 -34.26 -9.03
N GLN A 45 -19.38 -33.91 -10.04
CA GLN A 45 -18.87 -33.30 -11.27
C GLN A 45 -18.21 -31.95 -11.02
N ARG A 46 -18.80 -31.12 -10.15
CA ARG A 46 -18.22 -29.84 -9.77
C ARG A 46 -16.90 -29.98 -9.01
N THR A 47 -16.81 -30.93 -8.07
CA THR A 47 -15.56 -31.23 -7.36
C THR A 47 -14.48 -31.69 -8.34
N LYS A 48 -14.81 -32.56 -9.30
CA LYS A 48 -13.87 -32.98 -10.35
C LYS A 48 -13.42 -31.79 -11.19
N ALA A 49 -14.34 -30.97 -11.68
CA ALA A 49 -14.03 -29.76 -12.44
C ALA A 49 -13.15 -28.77 -11.66
N ALA A 50 -13.40 -28.61 -10.36
CA ALA A 50 -12.57 -27.79 -9.46
C ALA A 50 -11.13 -28.32 -9.37
N LEU A 51 -10.96 -29.63 -9.17
CA LEU A 51 -9.63 -30.27 -9.07
C LEU A 51 -8.86 -30.23 -10.39
N VAL A 52 -9.53 -30.59 -11.49
CA VAL A 52 -9.00 -30.56 -12.86
C VAL A 52 -8.62 -29.12 -13.25
N GLY A 53 -9.54 -28.19 -13.02
CA GLY A 53 -9.36 -26.78 -13.35
C GLY A 53 -8.40 -26.03 -12.44
N PHE A 54 -8.10 -26.54 -11.24
CA PHE A 54 -7.37 -25.81 -10.18
C PHE A 54 -6.12 -25.10 -10.71
N LYS A 55 -5.22 -25.85 -11.36
CA LYS A 55 -3.97 -25.29 -11.88
C LYS A 55 -4.19 -24.24 -12.97
N ASP A 56 -5.24 -24.36 -13.77
CA ASP A 56 -5.52 -23.40 -14.83
C ASP A 56 -6.23 -22.16 -14.32
N LEU A 57 -7.23 -22.33 -13.45
CA LEU A 57 -7.98 -21.25 -12.84
C LEU A 57 -7.08 -20.39 -11.94
N ALA A 58 -6.15 -20.99 -11.19
CA ALA A 58 -5.14 -20.25 -10.42
C ALA A 58 -4.33 -19.28 -11.30
N LYS A 59 -4.01 -19.66 -12.55
CA LYS A 59 -3.22 -18.83 -13.47
C LYS A 59 -4.00 -17.62 -14.03
N LEU A 60 -5.30 -17.52 -13.76
CA LEU A 60 -6.15 -16.39 -14.16
C LEU A 60 -6.15 -15.27 -13.11
N HIS A 61 -5.28 -15.38 -12.10
CA HIS A 61 -4.99 -14.37 -11.09
C HIS A 61 -3.57 -13.81 -11.31
N PHE A 62 -3.39 -12.52 -11.03
CA PHE A 62 -2.10 -11.84 -11.04
C PHE A 62 -1.19 -12.26 -9.89
N ASP A 63 -1.63 -13.14 -8.99
CA ASP A 63 -0.88 -13.64 -7.84
C ASP A 63 0.52 -14.18 -8.19
N ASP A 64 1.34 -14.35 -7.14
CA ASP A 64 2.70 -14.92 -7.22
C ASP A 64 3.66 -14.24 -8.22
N THR A 65 3.35 -13.01 -8.62
CA THR A 65 4.02 -12.24 -9.66
C THR A 65 4.72 -11.02 -9.05
N PHE A 66 5.99 -11.19 -8.71
CA PHE A 66 6.74 -10.24 -7.88
C PHE A 66 7.61 -9.24 -8.65
N THR A 67 7.40 -9.11 -9.96
CA THR A 67 8.16 -8.19 -10.82
C THR A 67 7.22 -7.44 -11.76
N ASN A 68 7.56 -6.18 -12.06
CA ASN A 68 6.79 -5.36 -12.99
C ASN A 68 6.72 -6.00 -14.40
N SER A 69 7.81 -6.61 -14.86
CA SER A 69 7.85 -7.34 -16.13
C SER A 69 6.98 -8.59 -16.11
N GLY A 70 6.88 -9.29 -14.98
CA GLY A 70 5.95 -10.41 -14.79
C GLY A 70 4.48 -9.95 -14.89
N LEU A 71 4.12 -8.86 -14.21
CA LEU A 71 2.77 -8.30 -14.27
C LEU A 71 2.43 -7.85 -15.71
N GLN A 72 3.36 -7.17 -16.39
CA GLN A 72 3.19 -6.81 -17.79
C GLN A 72 2.98 -8.04 -18.69
N ALA A 73 3.68 -9.14 -18.42
CA ALA A 73 3.53 -10.38 -19.17
C ALA A 73 2.19 -11.10 -18.90
N ASN A 74 1.64 -11.00 -17.69
CA ASN A 74 0.27 -11.46 -17.38
C ASN A 74 -0.78 -10.63 -18.13
N TRP A 75 -0.65 -9.29 -18.14
CA TRP A 75 -1.51 -8.42 -18.96
C TRP A 75 -1.50 -8.82 -20.44
N GLU A 76 -0.31 -9.06 -21.01
CA GLU A 76 -0.12 -9.57 -22.36
C GLU A 76 -0.84 -10.91 -22.58
N ARG A 77 -0.62 -11.87 -21.67
CA ARG A 77 -1.21 -13.21 -21.72
C ARG A 77 -2.74 -13.16 -21.74
N TYR A 78 -3.35 -12.43 -20.80
CA TYR A 78 -4.80 -12.35 -20.71
C TYR A 78 -5.40 -11.66 -21.93
N ALA A 79 -4.78 -10.60 -22.43
CA ALA A 79 -5.25 -9.90 -23.62
C ALA A 79 -5.24 -10.77 -24.88
N MET A 80 -4.09 -11.38 -25.16
CA MET A 80 -3.93 -12.23 -26.34
C MET A 80 -4.84 -13.45 -26.23
N GLY A 81 -4.88 -14.09 -25.06
CA GLY A 81 -5.77 -15.22 -24.79
C GLY A 81 -7.24 -14.87 -24.95
N THR A 82 -7.67 -13.71 -24.46
CA THR A 82 -9.04 -13.22 -24.60
C THR A 82 -9.40 -13.02 -26.06
N LEU A 83 -8.58 -12.31 -26.84
CA LEU A 83 -8.85 -12.07 -28.26
C LEU A 83 -8.87 -13.36 -29.08
N ILE A 84 -7.89 -14.24 -28.86
CA ILE A 84 -7.82 -15.56 -29.53
C ILE A 84 -9.07 -16.38 -29.19
N GLY A 85 -9.43 -16.47 -27.91
CA GLY A 85 -10.59 -17.20 -27.45
C GLY A 85 -11.89 -16.65 -28.01
N LEU A 86 -12.04 -15.32 -28.08
CA LEU A 86 -13.24 -14.69 -28.66
C LEU A 86 -13.38 -14.96 -30.17
N VAL A 87 -12.26 -15.01 -30.90
CA VAL A 87 -12.26 -15.41 -32.32
C VAL A 87 -12.68 -16.87 -32.46
N TRP A 88 -12.11 -17.77 -31.66
CA TRP A 88 -12.51 -19.18 -31.64
C TRP A 88 -14.00 -19.34 -31.27
N ALA A 89 -14.48 -18.67 -30.23
CA ALA A 89 -15.88 -18.71 -29.81
C ALA A 89 -16.84 -18.21 -30.90
N SER A 90 -16.40 -17.27 -31.75
CA SER A 90 -17.18 -16.77 -32.87
C SER A 90 -17.39 -17.79 -34.00
N GLU A 91 -16.62 -18.88 -33.99
CA GLU A 91 -16.65 -19.96 -34.98
C GLU A 91 -17.51 -21.16 -34.53
N LEU A 92 -17.91 -21.17 -33.26
CA LEU A 92 -18.79 -22.18 -32.68
C LEU A 92 -20.27 -21.96 -33.03
N PRO A 93 -21.13 -22.98 -32.87
CA PRO A 93 -22.57 -22.81 -32.94
C PRO A 93 -23.06 -21.69 -32.01
N GLU A 94 -24.00 -20.88 -32.47
CA GLU A 94 -24.31 -19.57 -31.85
C GLU A 94 -24.53 -19.59 -30.33
N ASN A 95 -25.32 -20.53 -29.80
CA ASN A 95 -25.58 -20.57 -28.36
C ASN A 95 -24.35 -21.02 -27.55
N GLU A 96 -23.54 -21.92 -28.11
CA GLU A 96 -22.29 -22.39 -27.52
C GLU A 96 -21.23 -21.30 -27.58
N GLY A 97 -21.09 -20.63 -28.72
CA GLY A 97 -20.20 -19.49 -28.90
C GLY A 97 -20.51 -18.33 -27.96
N ILE A 98 -21.79 -18.03 -27.69
CA ILE A 98 -22.16 -17.00 -26.70
C ILE A 98 -21.75 -17.43 -25.28
N ALA A 99 -21.98 -18.68 -24.88
CA ALA A 99 -21.60 -19.16 -23.55
C ALA A 99 -20.08 -19.18 -23.37
N ALA A 100 -19.34 -19.67 -24.36
CA ALA A 100 -17.88 -19.66 -24.38
C ALA A 100 -17.33 -18.22 -24.35
N GLY A 101 -17.91 -17.32 -25.15
CA GLY A 101 -17.54 -15.91 -25.18
C GLY A 101 -17.79 -15.20 -23.85
N HIS A 102 -18.89 -15.50 -23.15
CA HIS A 102 -19.13 -14.97 -21.80
C HIS A 102 -18.16 -15.52 -20.76
N ASN A 103 -17.77 -16.80 -20.85
CA ASN A 103 -16.74 -17.34 -19.96
C ASN A 103 -15.42 -16.62 -20.18
N ILE A 104 -14.96 -16.50 -21.42
CA ILE A 104 -13.72 -15.79 -21.79
C ILE A 104 -13.73 -14.34 -21.30
N LEU A 105 -14.84 -13.61 -21.51
CA LEU A 105 -14.99 -12.25 -21.00
C LEU A 105 -14.97 -12.20 -19.48
N GLY A 106 -15.73 -13.07 -18.82
CA GLY A 106 -15.85 -13.10 -17.37
C GLY A 106 -14.51 -13.36 -16.69
N VAL A 107 -13.78 -14.40 -17.11
CA VAL A 107 -12.46 -14.70 -16.55
C VAL A 107 -11.44 -13.62 -16.89
N SER A 108 -11.54 -12.96 -18.06
CA SER A 108 -10.65 -11.84 -18.39
C SER A 108 -10.92 -10.61 -17.51
N PHE A 109 -12.19 -10.31 -17.22
CA PHE A 109 -12.58 -9.21 -16.34
C PHE A 109 -12.22 -9.49 -14.89
N HIS A 110 -12.32 -10.75 -14.45
CA HIS A 110 -11.79 -11.19 -13.16
C HIS A 110 -10.30 -10.86 -13.05
N SER A 111 -9.47 -11.26 -14.02
CA SER A 111 -8.05 -10.94 -14.00
C SER A 111 -7.76 -9.43 -13.92
N VAL A 112 -8.57 -8.58 -14.58
CA VAL A 112 -8.46 -7.12 -14.46
C VAL A 112 -8.74 -6.65 -13.03
N GLN A 113 -9.78 -7.19 -12.40
CA GLN A 113 -10.20 -6.82 -11.05
C GLN A 113 -9.19 -7.31 -10.00
N ASP A 114 -8.75 -8.56 -10.13
CA ASP A 114 -7.73 -9.21 -9.31
C ASP A 114 -6.43 -8.39 -9.26
N PHE A 115 -5.98 -7.82 -10.39
CA PHE A 115 -4.81 -6.92 -10.42
C PHE A 115 -4.94 -5.77 -9.42
N TYR A 116 -6.09 -5.11 -9.32
CA TYR A 116 -6.27 -3.96 -8.43
C TYR A 116 -6.42 -4.37 -6.96
N SER A 117 -6.97 -5.56 -6.73
CA SER A 117 -7.18 -6.08 -5.38
C SER A 117 -5.91 -6.67 -4.78
N HIS A 118 -5.08 -7.34 -5.57
CA HIS A 118 -3.95 -8.14 -5.08
C HIS A 118 -2.57 -7.55 -5.40
N SER A 119 -2.48 -6.50 -6.24
CA SER A 119 -1.21 -5.85 -6.55
C SER A 119 -0.93 -4.63 -5.68
N SER A 120 0.33 -4.20 -5.68
CA SER A 120 0.78 -2.95 -5.04
C SER A 120 0.34 -1.68 -5.76
N TRP A 121 -0.50 -1.74 -6.82
CA TRP A 121 -0.96 -0.57 -7.57
C TRP A 121 -1.59 0.51 -6.67
N GLU A 122 -2.59 0.14 -5.89
CA GLU A 122 -3.27 1.02 -4.92
C GLU A 122 -2.38 1.43 -3.71
N SER A 123 -1.15 0.89 -3.59
CA SER A 123 -0.28 1.21 -2.45
C SER A 123 0.35 2.61 -2.58
N ASP A 124 0.47 3.10 -3.80
CA ASP A 124 1.01 4.41 -4.13
C ASP A 124 -0.16 5.36 -4.43
N THR A 125 -0.25 6.44 -3.65
CA THR A 125 -1.33 7.42 -3.74
C THR A 125 -1.47 8.05 -5.13
N ARG A 126 -0.40 8.06 -5.94
CA ARG A 126 -0.41 8.61 -7.30
C ARG A 126 -1.24 7.79 -8.29
N TYR A 127 -1.39 6.48 -8.06
CA TYR A 127 -2.03 5.57 -9.01
C TYR A 127 -3.44 5.14 -8.62
N ARG A 128 -3.87 5.46 -7.39
CA ARG A 128 -5.21 5.11 -6.88
C ARG A 128 -6.38 5.67 -7.68
N CYS A 129 -6.11 6.70 -8.49
CA CYS A 129 -7.11 7.34 -9.34
C CYS A 129 -6.89 7.09 -10.83
N LEU A 130 -5.79 6.43 -11.19
CA LEU A 130 -5.42 6.16 -12.57
C LEU A 130 -5.52 4.66 -12.81
N THR A 131 -6.19 4.27 -13.90
CA THR A 131 -6.10 2.90 -14.35
C THR A 131 -4.68 2.60 -14.85
N TYR A 132 -4.39 1.31 -15.04
CA TYR A 132 -3.15 0.86 -15.65
C TYR A 132 -3.04 1.49 -17.04
N PHE A 133 -4.13 1.56 -17.81
CA PHE A 133 -4.12 2.09 -19.16
C PHE A 133 -4.06 3.61 -19.29
N GLN A 134 -4.48 4.33 -18.25
CA GLN A 134 -4.33 5.79 -18.15
C GLN A 134 -2.91 6.22 -17.77
N THR A 135 -2.12 5.32 -17.21
CA THR A 135 -0.71 5.57 -16.90
C THR A 135 0.15 5.33 -18.15
N PRO A 136 0.92 6.33 -18.62
CA PRO A 136 1.76 6.19 -19.81
C PRO A 136 2.72 5.00 -19.72
N LYS A 137 2.95 4.32 -20.84
CA LYS A 137 3.76 3.09 -20.85
C LYS A 137 5.16 3.28 -20.27
N ASP A 138 5.83 4.38 -20.61
CA ASP A 138 7.19 4.66 -20.13
C ASP A 138 7.28 4.85 -18.61
N GLN A 139 6.18 5.29 -17.98
CA GLN A 139 6.05 5.37 -16.53
C GLN A 139 5.75 4.00 -15.94
N ARG A 140 4.79 3.26 -16.50
CA ARG A 140 4.46 1.88 -16.08
C ARG A 140 5.71 1.01 -16.03
N ASP A 141 6.53 1.08 -17.06
CA ASP A 141 7.75 0.27 -17.21
C ASP A 141 8.80 0.57 -16.11
N ARG A 142 8.71 1.73 -15.44
CA ARG A 142 9.61 2.15 -14.35
C ARG A 142 9.06 1.90 -12.94
N LEU A 143 7.84 1.39 -12.82
CA LEU A 143 7.23 1.11 -11.52
C LEU A 143 7.82 -0.16 -10.90
N ASN A 144 7.85 -0.18 -9.56
CA ASN A 144 8.17 -1.37 -8.79
C ASN A 144 6.88 -2.05 -8.31
N LEU A 145 6.11 -2.59 -9.26
CA LEU A 145 4.87 -3.30 -8.98
C LEU A 145 5.12 -4.78 -8.66
N TYR A 146 4.29 -5.32 -7.79
CA TYR A 146 4.25 -6.74 -7.41
C TYR A 146 2.83 -7.11 -6.98
N SER A 147 2.48 -8.39 -7.06
CA SER A 147 1.28 -8.97 -6.44
C SER A 147 1.58 -9.75 -5.16
N GLY A 148 0.55 -10.01 -4.37
CA GLY A 148 0.62 -10.88 -3.21
C GLY A 148 0.95 -12.33 -3.60
N ALA A 149 1.64 -13.03 -2.71
CA ALA A 149 1.81 -14.47 -2.83
C ALA A 149 0.57 -15.21 -2.34
N TYR A 150 0.11 -16.19 -3.11
CA TYR A 150 -1.02 -17.04 -2.71
C TYR A 150 -0.56 -18.50 -2.57
N GLU A 151 -0.01 -19.09 -3.63
CA GLU A 151 0.45 -20.48 -3.61
C GLU A 151 1.91 -20.61 -3.12
N LYS A 152 2.64 -19.49 -3.04
CA LYS A 152 4.03 -19.46 -2.55
C LYS A 152 4.13 -19.18 -1.05
N ALA A 153 5.03 -19.92 -0.41
CA ALA A 153 5.37 -19.70 1.00
C ALA A 153 5.79 -18.25 1.28
N SER A 154 5.37 -17.72 2.42
CA SER A 154 5.60 -16.33 2.87
C SER A 154 7.07 -15.90 2.87
N SER A 155 8.01 -16.83 3.07
CA SER A 155 9.46 -16.56 3.02
C SER A 155 10.00 -16.25 1.62
N GLY A 156 9.20 -16.48 0.57
CA GLY A 156 9.59 -16.34 -0.83
C GLY A 156 9.02 -15.12 -1.55
N ALA A 157 8.26 -14.25 -0.88
CA ALA A 157 7.51 -13.16 -1.51
C ALA A 157 7.62 -11.82 -0.76
N PRO A 158 7.46 -10.66 -1.44
CA PRO A 158 7.46 -9.34 -0.79
C PRO A 158 6.28 -9.15 0.17
N ALA A 159 5.14 -9.74 -0.15
CA ALA A 159 3.94 -9.74 0.66
C ALA A 159 3.11 -10.99 0.35
N HIS A 160 2.32 -11.45 1.32
CA HIS A 160 1.33 -12.50 1.09
C HIS A 160 -0.01 -11.88 0.70
N HIS A 161 -0.83 -12.62 -0.03
CA HIS A 161 -2.18 -12.24 -0.42
C HIS A 161 -3.09 -12.12 0.80
N GLY A 162 -3.13 -13.18 1.62
CA GLY A 162 -3.89 -13.23 2.86
C GLY A 162 -5.01 -14.24 2.74
N SER A 163 -4.70 -15.54 2.88
CA SER A 163 -5.65 -16.61 2.57
C SER A 163 -6.56 -16.92 3.76
N TYR A 164 -7.85 -17.07 3.50
CA TYR A 164 -8.80 -17.53 4.52
C TYR A 164 -8.38 -18.92 5.04
N SER A 165 -8.24 -19.02 6.36
CA SER A 165 -7.88 -20.25 7.05
C SER A 165 -9.07 -20.76 7.85
N LEU A 166 -9.74 -21.77 7.32
CA LEU A 166 -10.85 -22.43 8.02
C LEU A 166 -10.37 -23.05 9.34
N SER A 167 -9.19 -23.67 9.34
CA SER A 167 -8.59 -24.27 10.54
C SER A 167 -8.32 -23.22 11.62
N CYS A 168 -7.75 -22.06 11.28
CA CYS A 168 -7.57 -20.99 12.27
C CYS A 168 -8.91 -20.37 12.69
N SER A 169 -9.90 -20.32 11.79
CA SER A 169 -11.24 -19.83 12.14
C SER A 169 -11.93 -20.69 13.20
N ILE A 170 -11.68 -22.00 13.19
CA ILE A 170 -12.18 -22.92 14.22
C ILE A 170 -11.31 -22.85 15.49
N LEU A 171 -10.00 -22.98 15.36
CA LEU A 171 -9.08 -23.13 16.48
C LEU A 171 -8.91 -21.83 17.32
N ARG A 172 -9.12 -20.67 16.70
CA ARG A 172 -9.05 -19.35 17.34
C ARG A 172 -10.44 -18.78 17.70
N GLY A 173 -11.49 -19.59 17.61
CA GLY A 173 -12.81 -19.19 18.11
C GLY A 173 -12.78 -18.95 19.62
N ASP A 174 -13.66 -18.07 20.11
CA ASP A 174 -13.66 -17.54 21.49
C ASP A 174 -13.61 -18.64 22.58
N ASP A 175 -14.19 -19.81 22.33
CA ASP A 175 -14.23 -20.93 23.29
C ASP A 175 -13.01 -21.87 23.19
N MET A 176 -12.38 -22.01 22.03
CA MET A 176 -11.25 -22.96 21.82
C MET A 176 -9.88 -22.35 22.08
N ASP A 177 -9.69 -21.04 21.83
CA ASP A 177 -8.38 -20.39 21.94
C ASP A 177 -7.83 -20.41 23.38
N SER A 178 -8.70 -20.18 24.36
CA SER A 178 -8.32 -20.24 25.79
C SER A 178 -8.01 -21.65 26.27
N ALA A 179 -8.73 -22.65 25.76
CA ALA A 179 -8.54 -24.05 26.12
C ALA A 179 -7.25 -24.60 25.49
N LEU A 180 -7.07 -24.41 24.18
CA LEU A 180 -5.89 -24.83 23.42
C LEU A 180 -4.65 -24.04 23.83
N GLY A 181 -4.76 -22.76 24.19
CA GLY A 181 -3.63 -21.99 24.73
C GLY A 181 -3.04 -22.60 26.02
N THR A 182 -3.87 -23.26 26.82
CA THR A 182 -3.44 -23.97 28.04
C THR A 182 -2.97 -25.39 27.71
N LEU A 183 -3.73 -26.13 26.89
CA LEU A 183 -3.44 -27.51 26.49
C LEU A 183 -2.25 -27.64 25.54
N CYS A 184 -1.88 -26.59 24.82
CA CYS A 184 -0.74 -26.56 23.90
C CYS A 184 0.46 -25.76 24.45
N GLY A 185 0.39 -25.35 25.73
CA GLY A 185 1.49 -24.68 26.41
C GLY A 185 2.72 -25.59 26.57
N GLY A 186 3.93 -25.01 26.66
CA GLY A 186 5.19 -25.77 26.67
C GLY A 186 5.44 -26.71 27.87
N LEU A 187 4.49 -26.81 28.80
CA LEU A 187 4.48 -27.76 29.92
C LEU A 187 3.37 -28.82 29.79
N SER A 188 2.57 -28.76 28.74
CA SER A 188 1.50 -29.73 28.49
C SER A 188 2.04 -30.99 27.81
N PRO A 189 1.59 -32.19 28.20
CA PRO A 189 1.92 -33.42 27.48
C PRO A 189 1.39 -33.40 26.03
N LEU A 190 0.31 -32.66 25.76
CA LEU A 190 -0.29 -32.54 24.41
C LEU A 190 0.45 -31.58 23.47
N GLN A 191 1.55 -30.96 23.92
CA GLN A 191 2.25 -29.90 23.17
C GLN A 191 2.76 -30.32 21.78
N ASN A 192 2.92 -31.61 21.49
CA ASN A 192 3.42 -32.12 20.22
C ASN A 192 2.34 -32.81 19.37
N THR A 193 1.07 -32.65 19.73
CA THR A 193 -0.05 -33.17 18.94
C THR A 193 -0.31 -32.32 17.70
N SER A 194 -0.88 -32.92 16.65
CA SER A 194 -1.19 -32.23 15.38
C SER A 194 -2.14 -31.05 15.56
N ILE A 195 -3.04 -31.09 16.54
CA ILE A 195 -3.93 -29.97 16.88
C ILE A 195 -3.15 -28.81 17.52
N CYS A 196 -2.16 -29.09 18.37
CA CYS A 196 -1.29 -28.06 18.95
C CYS A 196 -0.31 -27.49 17.93
N ASP A 197 0.13 -28.27 16.94
CA ASP A 197 0.90 -27.75 15.80
C ASP A 197 0.07 -26.83 14.91
N LYS A 198 -1.16 -27.22 14.55
CA LYS A 198 -2.09 -26.37 13.80
C LYS A 198 -2.47 -25.10 14.58
N PHE A 199 -2.72 -25.23 15.89
CA PHE A 199 -3.00 -24.08 16.77
C PHE A 199 -1.82 -23.10 16.85
N ARG A 200 -0.58 -23.62 17.02
CA ARG A 200 0.64 -22.79 16.97
C ARG A 200 0.87 -22.17 15.60
N ALA A 201 0.53 -22.86 14.51
CA ALA A 201 0.56 -22.28 13.16
C ALA A 201 -0.44 -21.13 12.98
N CYS A 202 -1.51 -21.08 13.79
CA CYS A 202 -2.46 -19.97 13.86
C CYS A 202 -2.00 -18.81 14.78
N SER A 203 -0.80 -18.89 15.38
CA SER A 203 -0.29 -17.86 16.30
C SER A 203 -0.14 -16.48 15.65
N GLY A 204 0.09 -16.43 14.33
CA GLY A 204 0.19 -15.21 13.53
C GLY A 204 -0.98 -14.96 12.59
N ALA A 205 -2.08 -15.72 12.70
CA ALA A 205 -3.29 -15.46 11.91
C ALA A 205 -3.94 -14.15 12.32
N GLU A 206 -4.63 -13.49 11.39
CA GLU A 206 -5.37 -12.24 11.64
C GLU A 206 -6.87 -12.45 11.53
N GLN A 207 -7.63 -11.80 12.41
CA GLN A 207 -9.07 -11.92 12.47
C GLN A 207 -9.76 -11.03 11.42
N VAL A 208 -10.71 -11.59 10.70
CA VAL A 208 -11.58 -10.94 9.72
C VAL A 208 -13.03 -11.17 10.12
N ILE A 209 -13.78 -10.08 10.36
CA ILE A 209 -15.20 -10.17 10.70
C ILE A 209 -16.01 -10.04 9.42
N ALA A 210 -16.45 -11.18 8.86
CA ALA A 210 -17.29 -11.21 7.67
C ALA A 210 -18.77 -11.17 8.04
N ARG A 211 -19.57 -10.44 7.25
CA ARG A 211 -21.04 -10.59 7.22
C ARG A 211 -21.37 -11.40 5.99
N LEU A 212 -21.71 -12.67 6.15
CA LEU A 212 -22.16 -13.52 5.06
C LEU A 212 -23.67 -13.27 4.88
N GLU A 213 -24.09 -12.81 3.70
CA GLU A 213 -25.51 -12.70 3.33
C GLU A 213 -26.07 -14.02 2.76
N ASP A 214 -25.55 -15.17 3.21
CA ASP A 214 -25.95 -16.50 2.75
C ASP A 214 -26.80 -17.23 3.83
N PRO A 215 -27.77 -18.09 3.45
CA PRO A 215 -28.90 -18.50 4.29
C PRO A 215 -28.55 -19.43 5.48
N VAL A 216 -27.27 -19.67 5.74
CA VAL A 216 -26.81 -20.56 6.81
C VAL A 216 -26.60 -19.82 8.13
N SER A 217 -26.35 -18.50 8.11
CA SER A 217 -26.22 -17.72 9.34
C SER A 217 -26.58 -16.25 9.15
N ASP A 218 -27.73 -15.84 9.69
CA ASP A 218 -27.99 -14.43 10.04
C ASP A 218 -27.09 -14.08 11.25
N GLY A 219 -25.82 -13.74 10.98
CA GLY A 219 -24.85 -13.44 12.02
C GLY A 219 -23.49 -13.01 11.47
N GLN A 220 -22.78 -12.17 12.22
CA GLN A 220 -21.36 -11.91 11.96
C GLN A 220 -20.57 -13.20 12.18
N THR A 221 -19.83 -13.65 11.17
CA THR A 221 -18.95 -14.81 11.27
C THR A 221 -17.51 -14.34 11.35
N THR A 222 -16.80 -14.78 12.39
CA THR A 222 -15.36 -14.55 12.53
C THR A 222 -14.62 -15.56 11.66
N ILE A 223 -13.89 -15.05 10.68
CA ILE A 223 -12.98 -15.83 9.83
C ILE A 223 -11.56 -15.35 10.15
N TRP A 224 -10.54 -16.19 9.97
CA TRP A 224 -9.15 -15.81 10.18
C TRP A 224 -8.36 -15.97 8.88
N THR A 225 -7.49 -15.01 8.56
CA THR A 225 -6.53 -15.10 7.45
C THR A 225 -5.18 -15.58 7.97
N ASN A 226 -4.60 -16.61 7.36
CA ASN A 226 -3.29 -17.12 7.73
C ASN A 226 -2.46 -17.52 6.50
N PRO A 227 -1.33 -16.85 6.24
CA PRO A 227 -0.84 -15.66 6.93
C PRO A 227 -1.71 -14.43 6.62
N PRO A 228 -1.58 -13.33 7.40
CA PRO A 228 -2.07 -12.01 7.00
C PRO A 228 -1.44 -11.55 5.68
N GLY A 229 -2.08 -10.65 4.95
CA GLY A 229 -1.66 -10.25 3.61
C GLY A 229 -2.04 -8.83 3.17
N ILE A 230 -2.24 -8.63 1.87
CA ILE A 230 -2.44 -7.30 1.24
C ILE A 230 -3.73 -7.18 0.41
N ALA A 231 -4.51 -8.27 0.32
CA ALA A 231 -5.71 -8.35 -0.48
C ALA A 231 -6.82 -7.41 0.03
N ILE A 232 -7.53 -6.78 -0.90
CA ILE A 232 -8.61 -5.82 -0.59
C ILE A 232 -9.90 -6.16 -1.36
N ASP A 233 -10.24 -7.43 -1.46
CA ASP A 233 -11.27 -7.93 -2.39
C ASP A 233 -12.70 -7.59 -1.93
N ASN A 234 -12.87 -7.35 -0.63
CA ASN A 234 -14.12 -6.92 -0.03
C ASN A 234 -13.86 -6.06 1.20
N THR A 235 -14.89 -5.34 1.66
CA THR A 235 -14.80 -4.44 2.83
C THR A 235 -14.24 -5.10 4.10
N ALA A 236 -14.56 -6.37 4.37
CA ALA A 236 -14.08 -7.07 5.58
C ALA A 236 -12.58 -7.37 5.47
N LEU A 237 -12.13 -7.88 4.33
CA LEU A 237 -10.70 -8.07 4.04
C LEU A 237 -9.95 -6.75 4.06
N THR A 238 -10.45 -5.70 3.39
CA THR A 238 -9.77 -4.41 3.36
C THR A 238 -9.55 -3.83 4.75
N ARG A 239 -10.53 -3.96 5.65
CA ARG A 239 -10.39 -3.47 7.04
C ARG A 239 -9.28 -4.19 7.82
N ALA A 240 -9.07 -5.48 7.56
CA ALA A 240 -8.00 -6.25 8.18
C ALA A 240 -6.65 -6.06 7.48
N GLN A 241 -6.63 -5.97 6.15
CA GLN A 241 -5.41 -6.04 5.35
C GLN A 241 -4.83 -4.67 4.93
N ALA A 242 -5.63 -3.59 4.93
CA ALA A 242 -5.11 -2.24 4.68
C ALA A 242 -4.02 -1.78 5.69
N PRO A 243 -4.06 -2.16 6.98
CA PRO A 243 -2.95 -1.96 7.92
C PRO A 243 -1.67 -2.71 7.50
N ASN A 244 -1.79 -3.99 7.11
CA ASN A 244 -0.65 -4.80 6.66
C ASN A 244 0.01 -4.23 5.38
N ARG A 245 -0.80 -3.58 4.54
CA ARG A 245 -0.35 -2.86 3.35
C ARG A 245 0.24 -1.47 3.65
N GLY A 246 0.20 -1.02 4.91
CA GLY A 246 0.71 0.28 5.35
C GLY A 246 -0.09 1.45 4.78
N LEU A 247 -1.41 1.27 4.58
CA LEU A 247 -2.32 2.31 4.11
C LEU A 247 -2.97 3.05 5.28
N ILE A 248 -3.37 2.30 6.31
CA ILE A 248 -4.00 2.79 7.52
C ILE A 248 -3.23 2.32 8.77
N GLY A 249 -3.38 3.05 9.89
CA GLY A 249 -2.85 2.68 11.19
C GLY A 249 -3.75 1.68 11.91
N ALA A 250 -3.28 1.22 13.08
CA ALA A 250 -4.04 0.32 13.95
C ALA A 250 -5.31 0.97 14.52
N ASP A 251 -5.41 2.29 14.46
CA ASP A 251 -6.59 3.09 14.81
C ASP A 251 -7.63 3.17 13.68
N GLY A 252 -7.35 2.52 12.54
CA GLY A 252 -8.23 2.51 11.37
C GLY A 252 -8.17 3.80 10.54
N GLN A 253 -7.24 4.71 10.83
CA GLN A 253 -7.08 5.97 10.10
C GLN A 253 -5.94 5.92 9.09
N PHE A 254 -6.00 6.69 8.00
CA PHE A 254 -4.90 6.82 7.05
C PHE A 254 -3.60 7.25 7.75
N LEU A 255 -2.49 6.60 7.36
CA LEU A 255 -1.15 7.04 7.77
C LEU A 255 -0.76 8.33 7.02
N ASP A 256 0.11 9.14 7.60
CA ASP A 256 0.57 10.40 7.00
C ASP A 256 1.09 10.19 5.55
N GLY A 257 0.51 10.92 4.59
CA GLY A 257 0.85 10.81 3.16
C GLY A 257 0.30 9.57 2.46
N LYS A 258 -0.54 8.77 3.14
CA LYS A 258 -1.29 7.64 2.60
C LYS A 258 -2.79 7.94 2.44
N ASP A 259 -3.20 9.16 2.77
CA ASP A 259 -4.56 9.72 2.79
C ASP A 259 -5.11 10.13 1.42
N GLY A 260 -4.40 9.83 0.32
CA GLY A 260 -4.70 10.31 -1.04
C GLY A 260 -6.05 9.85 -1.66
N ILE A 261 -7.01 9.40 -0.85
CA ILE A 261 -8.34 8.97 -1.25
C ILE A 261 -9.42 9.65 -0.38
N HIS A 262 -10.14 10.64 -0.91
CA HIS A 262 -11.38 11.15 -0.32
C HIS A 262 -12.56 10.95 -1.28
N PHE A 263 -13.20 9.78 -1.28
CA PHE A 263 -14.48 9.65 -1.97
C PHE A 263 -15.57 10.41 -1.19
N PRO A 264 -16.43 11.21 -1.86
CA PRO A 264 -17.67 11.68 -1.30
C PRO A 264 -18.40 10.47 -0.77
N LYS A 265 -18.89 10.57 0.45
CA LYS A 265 -19.60 9.51 1.16
C LYS A 265 -20.70 8.88 0.30
N GLU A 266 -21.39 9.69 -0.49
CA GLU A 266 -22.44 9.24 -1.42
C GLU A 266 -21.89 8.34 -2.54
N ARG A 267 -20.76 8.68 -3.14
CA ARG A 267 -20.09 7.85 -4.16
C ARG A 267 -19.47 6.58 -3.55
N CYS A 268 -18.84 6.69 -2.39
CA CYS A 268 -18.34 5.52 -1.65
C CYS A 268 -19.49 4.53 -1.36
N THR A 269 -20.63 5.04 -0.88
CA THR A 269 -21.84 4.25 -0.63
C THR A 269 -22.38 3.64 -1.93
N THR A 270 -22.37 4.37 -3.04
CA THR A 270 -22.85 3.90 -4.34
C THR A 270 -21.95 2.82 -4.93
N ILE A 271 -20.63 2.96 -4.81
CA ILE A 271 -19.65 2.01 -5.35
C ILE A 271 -19.64 0.72 -4.52
N ILE A 272 -19.73 0.83 -3.19
CA ILE A 272 -19.64 -0.33 -2.32
C ILE A 272 -20.99 -1.03 -2.13
N ALA A 273 -22.11 -0.31 -2.24
CA ALA A 273 -23.50 -0.78 -2.15
C ALA A 273 -23.65 -2.25 -1.72
N SER A 274 -23.78 -2.48 -0.40
CA SER A 274 -24.23 -3.75 0.18
C SER A 274 -25.69 -3.60 0.61
N GLU A 275 -26.50 -4.64 0.41
CA GLU A 275 -27.88 -4.66 0.89
C GLU A 275 -27.92 -4.83 2.42
N GLY A 276 -27.67 -3.74 3.18
CA GLY A 276 -27.88 -3.71 4.63
C GLY A 276 -26.68 -3.33 5.51
N GLY A 277 -25.56 -2.89 4.93
CA GLY A 277 -24.37 -2.44 5.67
C GLY A 277 -24.29 -0.93 5.90
N SER A 278 -23.78 -0.49 7.07
CA SER A 278 -23.32 0.89 7.31
C SER A 278 -21.88 1.04 6.82
N VAL A 279 -21.68 1.14 5.51
CA VAL A 279 -20.37 1.35 4.87
C VAL A 279 -20.15 2.84 4.60
N CYS A 280 -18.90 3.31 4.65
CA CYS A 280 -18.56 4.72 4.40
C CYS A 280 -19.25 5.71 5.36
N GLN A 281 -19.58 5.29 6.58
CA GLN A 281 -20.17 6.17 7.60
C GLN A 281 -19.14 6.55 8.67
N ALA A 282 -19.24 7.77 9.19
CA ALA A 282 -18.37 8.30 10.25
C ALA A 282 -18.25 7.31 11.42
N GLY A 283 -17.05 6.74 11.58
CA GLY A 283 -16.73 5.66 12.51
C GLY A 283 -15.30 5.15 12.28
N GLY A 284 -14.77 4.29 13.15
CA GLY A 284 -13.37 3.83 13.15
C GLY A 284 -12.92 2.95 11.96
N HIS A 285 -13.70 2.87 10.88
CA HIS A 285 -13.40 2.06 9.69
C HIS A 285 -13.65 2.80 8.37
N GLU A 286 -13.93 4.10 8.41
CA GLU A 286 -14.25 4.91 7.21
C GLU A 286 -13.11 4.89 6.18
N ASP A 287 -11.86 5.01 6.63
CA ASP A 287 -10.69 5.06 5.74
C ASP A 287 -10.41 3.72 5.05
N ALA A 288 -10.67 2.59 5.73
CA ALA A 288 -10.58 1.26 5.12
C ALA A 288 -11.65 1.07 4.04
N ASP A 289 -12.88 1.54 4.29
CA ASP A 289 -13.94 1.51 3.28
C ASP A 289 -13.58 2.39 2.07
N LEU A 290 -12.93 3.54 2.29
CA LEU A 290 -12.43 4.40 1.21
C LEU A 290 -11.33 3.72 0.38
N VAL A 291 -10.42 2.95 1.00
CA VAL A 291 -9.43 2.12 0.27
C VAL A 291 -10.13 1.12 -0.64
N PHE A 292 -11.15 0.42 -0.13
CA PHE A 292 -11.88 -0.56 -0.93
C PHE A 292 -12.62 0.12 -2.11
N ALA A 293 -13.29 1.24 -1.85
CA ALA A 293 -13.97 2.02 -2.89
C ALA A 293 -13.01 2.46 -3.99
N ALA A 294 -11.77 2.84 -3.65
CA ALA A 294 -10.74 3.22 -4.61
C ALA A 294 -10.39 2.08 -5.56
N GLY A 295 -9.96 0.94 -5.01
CA GLY A 295 -9.62 -0.24 -5.77
C GLY A 295 -10.77 -0.70 -6.68
N LYS A 296 -12.00 -0.68 -6.15
CA LYS A 296 -13.20 -1.02 -6.92
C LYS A 296 -13.48 -0.02 -8.06
N ASP A 297 -13.31 1.29 -7.84
CA ASP A 297 -13.52 2.32 -8.88
C ASP A 297 -12.54 2.16 -10.06
N VAL A 298 -11.24 1.99 -9.77
CA VAL A 298 -10.25 1.79 -10.84
C VAL A 298 -10.42 0.45 -11.54
N ALA A 299 -10.83 -0.60 -10.82
CA ALA A 299 -11.14 -1.91 -11.42
C ALA A 299 -12.33 -1.81 -12.39
N ILE A 300 -13.39 -1.09 -12.02
CA ILE A 300 -14.55 -0.83 -12.90
C ILE A 300 -14.10 -0.08 -14.16
N ARG A 301 -13.36 1.02 -14.01
CA ARG A 301 -12.88 1.83 -15.15
C ARG A 301 -11.94 1.05 -16.05
N ALA A 302 -11.00 0.30 -15.49
CA ALA A 302 -10.09 -0.54 -16.27
C ALA A 302 -10.83 -1.67 -17.00
N THR A 303 -11.88 -2.24 -16.39
CA THR A 303 -12.74 -3.23 -17.06
C THR A 303 -13.49 -2.62 -18.25
N GLN A 304 -13.96 -1.37 -18.13
CA GLN A 304 -14.58 -0.63 -19.24
C GLN A 304 -13.56 -0.36 -20.37
N GLU A 305 -12.37 0.14 -20.02
CA GLU A 305 -11.28 0.36 -20.99
C GLU A 305 -10.86 -0.94 -21.70
N TRP A 306 -10.87 -2.06 -20.97
CA TRP A 306 -10.63 -3.38 -21.53
C TRP A 306 -11.75 -3.80 -22.50
N ALA A 307 -13.02 -3.59 -22.14
CA ALA A 307 -14.15 -3.88 -23.02
C ALA A 307 -14.15 -3.02 -24.30
N ASP A 308 -13.84 -1.73 -24.18
CA ASP A 308 -13.71 -0.81 -25.32
C ASP A 308 -12.58 -1.23 -26.27
N TYR A 309 -11.45 -1.67 -25.71
CA TYR A 309 -10.37 -2.26 -26.47
C TYR A 309 -10.84 -3.50 -27.24
N LEU A 310 -11.47 -4.45 -26.54
CA LEU A 310 -11.95 -5.69 -27.16
C LEU A 310 -12.97 -5.42 -28.27
N GLU A 311 -13.88 -4.47 -28.09
CA GLU A 311 -14.82 -4.05 -29.15
C GLU A 311 -14.09 -3.57 -30.40
N THR A 312 -13.12 -2.66 -30.22
CA THR A 312 -12.31 -2.13 -31.31
C THR A 312 -11.59 -3.25 -32.06
N GLN A 313 -10.94 -4.17 -31.34
CA GLN A 313 -10.20 -5.26 -31.96
C GLN A 313 -11.12 -6.29 -32.62
N MET A 314 -12.25 -6.65 -32.02
CA MET A 314 -13.22 -7.58 -32.59
C MET A 314 -13.87 -7.01 -33.87
N ASN A 315 -14.09 -5.69 -33.94
CA ASN A 315 -14.55 -5.03 -35.16
C ASN A 315 -13.49 -5.08 -36.27
N LYS A 316 -12.21 -4.80 -35.94
CA LYS A 316 -11.07 -4.91 -36.88
C LYS A 316 -10.91 -6.33 -37.43
N LEU A 317 -11.15 -7.35 -36.60
CA LEU A 317 -11.15 -8.77 -36.98
C LEU A 317 -12.38 -9.21 -37.78
N GLY A 318 -13.33 -8.30 -38.07
CA GLY A 318 -14.56 -8.61 -38.80
C GLY A 318 -15.58 -9.42 -37.99
N LYS A 319 -15.40 -9.52 -36.67
CA LYS A 319 -16.25 -10.29 -35.74
C LYS A 319 -17.24 -9.40 -34.95
N GLY A 320 -17.44 -8.15 -35.35
CA GLY A 320 -18.35 -7.19 -34.69
C GLY A 320 -19.80 -7.68 -34.54
N ALA A 321 -20.30 -8.49 -35.49
CA ALA A 321 -21.63 -9.09 -35.38
C ALA A 321 -21.73 -10.10 -34.22
N PHE A 322 -20.67 -10.88 -33.97
CA PHE A 322 -20.61 -11.79 -32.84
C PHE A 322 -20.44 -11.02 -31.53
N TRP A 323 -19.57 -10.01 -31.49
CA TRP A 323 -19.42 -9.10 -30.35
C TRP A 323 -20.75 -8.49 -29.91
N ASN A 324 -21.56 -7.99 -30.86
CA ASN A 324 -22.89 -7.46 -30.56
C ASN A 324 -23.84 -8.51 -29.96
N LYS A 325 -23.69 -9.80 -30.30
CA LYS A 325 -24.48 -10.87 -29.66
C LYS A 325 -24.07 -11.08 -28.20
N LEU A 326 -22.76 -11.07 -27.90
CA LEU A 326 -22.25 -11.12 -26.52
C LEU A 326 -22.79 -9.96 -25.68
N LYS A 327 -22.89 -8.76 -26.25
CA LYS A 327 -23.44 -7.59 -25.54
C LYS A 327 -24.94 -7.67 -25.26
N THR A 328 -25.70 -8.38 -26.10
CA THR A 328 -27.17 -8.27 -26.13
C THR A 328 -27.93 -9.50 -25.67
N ARG A 329 -27.26 -10.65 -25.49
CA ARG A 329 -27.91 -11.92 -25.14
C ARG A 329 -27.20 -12.58 -23.97
N GLY A 330 -27.92 -12.87 -22.88
CA GLY A 330 -27.39 -13.69 -21.78
C GLY A 330 -27.28 -15.17 -22.16
N SER A 331 -26.29 -15.88 -21.61
CA SER A 331 -26.20 -17.35 -21.69
C SER A 331 -27.12 -17.98 -20.64
N ALA A 332 -27.64 -19.17 -20.91
CA ALA A 332 -28.46 -19.93 -19.94
C ALA A 332 -27.57 -20.51 -18.83
N ASP A 333 -28.09 -20.61 -17.60
CA ASP A 333 -27.32 -21.05 -16.42
C ASP A 333 -26.59 -22.38 -16.66
N ALA A 334 -27.29 -23.42 -17.15
CA ALA A 334 -26.68 -24.72 -17.45
C ALA A 334 -25.52 -24.63 -18.46
N ALA A 335 -25.59 -23.70 -19.43
CA ALA A 335 -24.52 -23.48 -20.39
C ALA A 335 -23.32 -22.74 -19.76
N ARG A 336 -23.53 -21.99 -18.67
CA ARG A 336 -22.45 -21.33 -17.91
C ARG A 336 -21.66 -22.34 -17.10
N TYR A 337 -22.34 -23.19 -16.33
CA TYR A 337 -21.70 -24.30 -15.58
C TYR A 337 -20.88 -25.20 -16.49
N ALA A 338 -21.43 -25.56 -17.67
CA ALA A 338 -20.72 -26.38 -18.64
C ALA A 338 -19.40 -25.76 -19.15
N GLN A 339 -19.16 -24.44 -19.04
CA GLN A 339 -17.85 -23.89 -19.44
C GLN A 339 -16.73 -24.23 -18.45
N PHE A 340 -17.07 -24.68 -17.24
CA PHE A 340 -16.12 -25.17 -16.24
C PHE A 340 -16.20 -26.68 -16.06
N GLU A 341 -17.41 -27.25 -16.15
CA GLU A 341 -17.70 -28.65 -15.79
C GLU A 341 -17.75 -29.63 -16.98
N ASP A 342 -17.78 -29.13 -18.22
CA ASP A 342 -17.76 -29.97 -19.43
C ASP A 342 -16.39 -29.83 -20.12
N PHE A 343 -15.62 -30.90 -20.03
CA PHE A 343 -14.22 -30.94 -20.47
C PHE A 343 -14.06 -30.87 -22.00
N SER A 344 -15.14 -31.02 -22.77
CA SER A 344 -15.16 -30.73 -24.22
C SER A 344 -15.06 -29.23 -24.54
N LYS A 345 -15.19 -28.33 -23.54
CA LYS A 345 -15.36 -26.88 -23.75
C LYS A 345 -14.21 -26.03 -23.23
N LEU A 346 -14.01 -26.00 -21.92
CA LEU A 346 -12.94 -25.30 -21.17
C LEU A 346 -12.30 -24.07 -21.87
N PRO A 347 -13.10 -23.04 -22.22
CA PRO A 347 -12.62 -21.94 -23.03
C PRO A 347 -11.64 -21.01 -22.30
N TYR A 348 -11.63 -21.02 -20.96
CA TYR A 348 -10.66 -20.27 -20.16
C TYR A 348 -9.20 -20.71 -20.39
N GLN A 349 -8.96 -21.91 -20.95
CA GLN A 349 -7.60 -22.39 -21.28
C GLN A 349 -6.89 -21.51 -22.30
N PHE A 350 -7.61 -20.76 -23.15
CA PHE A 350 -7.00 -19.76 -24.03
C PHE A 350 -6.27 -18.66 -23.26
N LEU A 351 -6.62 -18.39 -22.00
CA LEU A 351 -5.95 -17.47 -21.09
C LEU A 351 -5.02 -18.23 -20.13
N ALA A 352 -5.41 -19.42 -19.67
CA ALA A 352 -4.70 -20.21 -18.66
C ALA A 352 -3.53 -21.08 -19.19
N ALA A 353 -3.37 -21.25 -20.51
CA ALA A 353 -2.28 -22.05 -21.04
C ALA A 353 -0.89 -21.42 -20.80
N GLY A 354 0.10 -22.28 -20.55
CA GLY A 354 1.50 -21.93 -20.33
C GLY A 354 1.92 -21.83 -18.86
N ASP A 355 3.24 -21.70 -18.64
CA ASP A 355 3.86 -21.67 -17.32
C ASP A 355 3.36 -20.51 -16.43
N TYR A 356 3.40 -20.72 -15.12
CA TYR A 356 3.05 -19.74 -14.09
C TYR A 356 3.85 -20.00 -12.79
N PRO A 357 4.18 -18.96 -12.01
CA PRO A 357 4.01 -17.53 -12.30
C PRO A 357 5.02 -17.02 -13.34
N ILE A 358 4.62 -16.03 -14.13
CA ILE A 358 5.45 -15.50 -15.22
C ILE A 358 6.55 -14.59 -14.66
N GLY A 359 7.81 -14.80 -15.07
CA GLY A 359 8.90 -13.84 -14.82
C GLY A 359 9.44 -13.77 -13.38
N ASN A 360 9.38 -14.86 -12.61
CA ASN A 360 9.89 -14.89 -11.23
C ASN A 360 11.44 -15.10 -11.19
N PRO A 361 12.22 -14.33 -10.39
CA PRO A 361 13.69 -14.25 -10.51
C PRO A 361 14.50 -15.52 -10.17
N ARG A 362 13.86 -16.65 -9.88
CA ARG A 362 14.52 -17.95 -9.65
C ARG A 362 14.60 -18.86 -10.89
N ARG A 363 13.96 -18.49 -12.01
CA ARG A 363 14.20 -19.11 -13.31
C ARG A 363 15.09 -18.18 -14.14
N ASP A 364 16.05 -18.77 -14.84
CA ASP A 364 17.09 -18.14 -15.63
C ASP A 364 16.65 -16.80 -16.27
N LEU A 365 17.32 -15.71 -15.89
CA LEU A 365 17.02 -14.33 -16.31
C LEU A 365 17.24 -14.09 -17.81
N ASP A 366 17.75 -15.08 -18.53
CA ASP A 366 17.94 -15.07 -19.98
C ASP A 366 16.73 -15.62 -20.77
N GLN A 367 15.68 -16.14 -20.11
CA GLN A 367 14.41 -16.52 -20.75
C GLN A 367 13.15 -15.78 -20.21
N PRO A 368 13.15 -14.45 -20.04
CA PRO A 368 12.06 -13.72 -19.38
C PRO A 368 10.77 -13.55 -20.22
N ALA A 369 10.49 -14.42 -21.20
CA ALA A 369 9.36 -14.26 -22.12
C ALA A 369 8.67 -15.57 -22.57
N SER A 370 9.10 -16.75 -22.11
CA SER A 370 8.65 -18.02 -22.71
C SER A 370 7.20 -18.41 -22.39
N ALA A 371 6.60 -17.93 -21.29
CA ALA A 371 5.26 -18.35 -20.86
C ALA A 371 4.09 -17.54 -21.45
N ALA A 372 4.29 -16.23 -21.65
CA ALA A 372 3.27 -15.35 -22.22
C ALA A 372 3.20 -15.42 -23.75
N ARG A 373 4.29 -15.88 -24.40
CA ARG A 373 4.46 -15.87 -25.85
C ARG A 373 4.89 -17.24 -26.35
N GLY A 374 4.48 -17.57 -27.57
CA GLY A 374 4.79 -18.86 -28.19
C GLY A 374 3.58 -19.53 -28.80
N TRP A 375 3.79 -20.71 -29.36
CA TRP A 375 2.78 -21.50 -30.04
C TRP A 375 2.08 -22.45 -29.09
N PHE A 376 0.78 -22.60 -29.25
CA PHE A 376 -0.04 -23.50 -28.48
C PHE A 376 -0.96 -24.28 -29.42
N LEU A 377 -1.33 -25.49 -28.99
CA LEU A 377 -2.34 -26.31 -29.65
C LEU A 377 -3.44 -26.61 -28.63
N ARG A 378 -4.67 -26.22 -28.95
CA ARG A 378 -5.87 -26.72 -28.27
C ARG A 378 -6.34 -27.95 -29.03
N LEU A 379 -6.09 -29.12 -28.48
CA LEU A 379 -6.52 -30.41 -28.98
C LEU A 379 -7.94 -30.67 -28.48
N ARG A 380 -8.78 -31.26 -29.32
CA ARG A 380 -10.04 -31.90 -28.91
C ARG A 380 -9.96 -33.33 -29.39
N ILE A 381 -10.05 -34.28 -28.47
CA ILE A 381 -9.91 -35.70 -28.75
C ILE A 381 -11.20 -36.38 -28.32
N ARG A 382 -11.75 -37.19 -29.21
CA ARG A 382 -12.94 -37.97 -28.93
C ARG A 382 -12.62 -39.45 -28.98
N THR A 383 -12.88 -40.15 -27.88
CA THR A 383 -12.80 -41.60 -27.82
C THR A 383 -14.06 -42.22 -28.44
N ALA A 384 -13.90 -43.34 -29.14
CA ALA A 384 -15.02 -43.98 -29.81
C ALA A 384 -16.09 -44.46 -28.82
N ASP A 385 -17.37 -44.33 -29.17
CA ASP A 385 -18.50 -44.82 -28.38
C ASP A 385 -18.78 -46.30 -28.69
N GLU A 386 -17.77 -47.16 -28.53
CA GLU A 386 -17.89 -48.60 -28.66
C GLU A 386 -17.25 -49.36 -27.48
N ILE A 387 -17.72 -50.59 -27.26
CA ILE A 387 -17.27 -51.40 -26.13
C ILE A 387 -15.78 -51.70 -26.30
N GLY A 388 -14.97 -51.36 -25.28
CA GLY A 388 -13.52 -51.57 -25.29
C GLY A 388 -12.71 -50.43 -25.91
N ALA A 389 -13.35 -49.31 -26.30
CA ALA A 389 -12.65 -48.18 -26.93
C ALA A 389 -11.83 -47.30 -25.97
N GLY A 390 -12.20 -47.27 -24.68
CA GLY A 390 -11.55 -46.42 -23.69
C GLY A 390 -10.30 -47.06 -23.10
N THR A 391 -9.41 -46.21 -22.56
CA THR A 391 -8.13 -46.61 -21.98
C THR A 391 -7.91 -45.95 -20.62
N ASP A 392 -6.99 -46.48 -19.82
CA ASP A 392 -6.49 -45.89 -18.57
C ASP A 392 -4.96 -45.64 -18.65
N ALA A 393 -4.41 -45.66 -19.87
CA ALA A 393 -3.00 -45.47 -20.15
C ALA A 393 -2.60 -43.99 -20.19
N ASP A 394 -1.31 -43.72 -19.99
CA ASP A 394 -0.75 -42.38 -20.12
C ASP A 394 -0.71 -41.99 -21.60
N ILE A 395 -1.58 -41.07 -22.01
CA ILE A 395 -1.63 -40.60 -23.39
C ILE A 395 -0.74 -39.37 -23.58
N TYR A 396 0.22 -39.45 -24.50
CA TYR A 396 1.08 -38.33 -24.84
C TYR A 396 0.77 -37.75 -26.22
N ALA A 397 0.66 -36.43 -26.30
CA ALA A 397 0.75 -35.69 -27.55
C ALA A 397 2.24 -35.50 -27.93
N ARG A 398 2.69 -36.23 -28.94
CA ARG A 398 4.01 -36.09 -29.54
C ARG A 398 3.98 -34.99 -30.60
N VAL A 399 4.48 -33.81 -30.26
CA VAL A 399 4.48 -32.62 -31.12
C VAL A 399 5.86 -32.42 -31.74
N THR A 400 5.94 -32.45 -33.08
CA THR A 400 7.17 -32.16 -33.81
C THR A 400 7.18 -30.69 -34.25
N THR A 401 8.27 -29.99 -33.94
CA THR A 401 8.56 -28.62 -34.35
C THR A 401 9.87 -28.58 -35.16
N GLU A 402 10.20 -27.44 -35.76
CA GLU A 402 11.52 -27.26 -36.40
C GLU A 402 12.71 -27.43 -35.44
N SER A 403 12.48 -27.16 -34.15
CA SER A 403 13.48 -27.28 -33.07
C SER A 403 13.63 -28.69 -32.51
N GLY A 404 12.73 -29.62 -32.84
CA GLY A 404 12.71 -30.98 -32.31
C GLY A 404 11.30 -31.48 -31.95
N THR A 405 11.24 -32.69 -31.41
CA THR A 405 10.00 -33.35 -30.98
C THR A 405 9.88 -33.29 -29.46
N GLN A 406 8.69 -32.98 -28.96
CA GLN A 406 8.37 -32.93 -27.54
C GLN A 406 7.12 -33.78 -27.27
N ASP A 407 7.19 -34.64 -26.26
CA ASP A 407 6.04 -35.42 -25.77
C ASP A 407 5.41 -34.65 -24.60
N VAL A 408 4.08 -34.49 -24.64
CA VAL A 408 3.30 -33.79 -23.62
C VAL A 408 2.20 -34.73 -23.14
N LEU A 409 2.23 -35.10 -21.86
CA LEU A 409 1.19 -35.91 -21.24
C LEU A 409 -0.14 -35.16 -21.31
N LEU A 410 -1.18 -35.84 -21.79
CA LEU A 410 -2.56 -35.38 -21.86
C LEU A 410 -3.31 -35.99 -20.69
N ASP A 411 -3.17 -35.35 -19.54
CA ASP A 411 -3.80 -35.82 -18.31
C ASP A 411 -4.13 -34.63 -17.41
N TYR A 412 -5.40 -34.54 -17.04
CA TYR A 412 -5.90 -33.54 -16.11
C TYR A 412 -5.56 -33.81 -14.65
N LEU A 413 -5.51 -35.08 -14.24
CA LEU A 413 -5.23 -35.51 -12.86
C LEU A 413 -4.36 -36.77 -12.86
N PRO A 414 -3.04 -36.63 -13.12
CA PRO A 414 -2.13 -37.77 -13.09
C PRO A 414 -2.14 -38.44 -11.73
N THR A 415 -2.18 -39.77 -11.75
CA THR A 415 -2.25 -40.63 -10.57
C THR A 415 -1.00 -40.52 -9.69
N ASP A 416 0.13 -40.06 -10.24
CA ASP A 416 1.38 -39.84 -9.53
C ASP A 416 1.89 -38.41 -9.73
N ASP A 417 2.17 -37.68 -8.64
CA ASP A 417 2.97 -36.46 -8.74
C ASP A 417 4.47 -36.78 -8.96
N LYS A 418 5.25 -35.78 -9.38
CA LYS A 418 6.70 -35.92 -9.64
C LYS A 418 7.52 -36.33 -8.40
N ASP A 419 6.91 -36.28 -7.22
CA ASP A 419 7.49 -36.64 -5.93
C ASP A 419 6.94 -37.99 -5.40
N GLY A 420 6.15 -38.71 -6.20
CA GLY A 420 5.62 -40.05 -5.90
C GLY A 420 4.44 -40.06 -4.92
N ARG A 421 3.67 -38.97 -4.83
CA ARG A 421 2.43 -38.94 -4.04
C ARG A 421 1.23 -39.31 -4.92
N THR A 422 0.48 -40.31 -4.48
CA THR A 422 -0.75 -40.75 -5.12
C THR A 422 -1.90 -39.81 -4.78
N THR A 423 -2.54 -39.25 -5.80
CA THR A 423 -3.82 -38.55 -5.70
C THR A 423 -4.93 -39.56 -5.42
N ASN A 424 -5.92 -39.19 -4.61
CA ASN A 424 -7.04 -40.07 -4.26
C ASN A 424 -7.80 -40.54 -5.53
N ARG A 425 -7.76 -41.84 -5.84
CA ARG A 425 -8.35 -42.40 -7.07
C ARG A 425 -9.87 -42.26 -7.19
N LEU A 426 -10.60 -41.99 -6.09
CA LEU A 426 -12.03 -41.62 -6.14
C LEU A 426 -12.27 -40.24 -6.78
N LEU A 427 -11.22 -39.41 -6.86
CA LEU A 427 -11.25 -38.06 -7.44
C LEU A 427 -10.54 -37.99 -8.80
N VAL A 428 -9.90 -39.08 -9.24
CA VAL A 428 -9.25 -39.16 -10.54
C VAL A 428 -10.31 -39.05 -11.64
N TYR A 429 -9.99 -38.22 -12.63
CA TYR A 429 -10.72 -38.15 -13.89
C TYR A 429 -9.95 -39.06 -14.85
N ASN A 430 -10.61 -40.09 -15.38
CA ASN A 430 -10.03 -40.86 -16.47
C ASN A 430 -10.42 -40.10 -17.74
N ASP A 431 -9.40 -39.63 -18.43
CA ASP A 431 -9.42 -38.65 -19.51
C ASP A 431 -9.85 -39.23 -20.87
N PHE A 432 -10.02 -40.55 -20.97
CA PHE A 432 -10.23 -41.26 -22.23
C PHE A 432 -11.14 -42.48 -22.10
N GLU A 433 -12.23 -42.37 -21.32
CA GLU A 433 -13.26 -43.41 -21.27
C GLU A 433 -14.04 -43.48 -22.59
N ARG A 434 -14.80 -44.56 -22.74
CA ARG A 434 -15.65 -44.77 -23.91
C ARG A 434 -16.59 -43.58 -24.12
N GLY A 435 -16.48 -42.96 -25.30
CA GLY A 435 -17.35 -41.88 -25.74
C GLY A 435 -16.96 -40.50 -25.19
N ASP A 436 -15.86 -40.40 -24.44
CA ASP A 436 -15.34 -39.15 -23.91
C ASP A 436 -14.93 -38.19 -25.04
N ASP A 437 -15.04 -36.91 -24.72
CA ASP A 437 -14.80 -35.79 -25.63
C ASP A 437 -14.11 -34.69 -24.84
N ASP A 438 -12.78 -34.74 -24.85
CA ASP A 438 -11.94 -33.94 -23.98
C ASP A 438 -11.08 -32.97 -24.79
N VAL A 439 -10.77 -31.86 -24.15
CA VAL A 439 -9.92 -30.81 -24.72
C VAL A 439 -8.64 -30.75 -23.95
N TYR A 440 -7.52 -30.44 -24.60
CA TYR A 440 -6.25 -30.16 -23.94
C TYR A 440 -5.59 -28.96 -24.59
N THR A 441 -5.06 -28.02 -23.81
CA THR A 441 -4.28 -26.92 -24.36
C THR A 441 -2.80 -27.07 -24.01
N ILE A 442 -2.00 -27.48 -24.99
CA ILE A 442 -0.57 -27.78 -24.83
C ILE A 442 0.32 -26.68 -25.42
N GLY A 443 1.50 -26.50 -24.83
CA GLY A 443 2.47 -25.45 -25.15
C GLY A 443 2.92 -24.70 -23.89
N PRO A 444 3.77 -23.66 -24.03
CA PRO A 444 4.20 -23.03 -25.26
C PRO A 444 5.31 -23.79 -26.00
N PHE A 445 5.22 -23.85 -27.33
CA PHE A 445 6.29 -24.28 -28.22
C PHE A 445 7.02 -23.05 -28.78
N GLN A 446 8.35 -23.08 -28.76
CA GLN A 446 9.16 -21.96 -29.26
C GLN A 446 9.06 -21.79 -30.78
N SER A 447 8.98 -22.90 -31.51
CA SER A 447 8.83 -22.93 -32.95
C SER A 447 7.44 -23.43 -33.33
N ARG A 448 6.99 -23.04 -34.51
CA ARG A 448 5.70 -23.47 -35.05
C ARG A 448 5.63 -25.02 -35.11
N PRO A 449 4.57 -25.65 -34.57
CA PRO A 449 4.33 -27.08 -34.73
C PRO A 449 4.20 -27.49 -36.21
N VAL A 450 4.70 -28.66 -36.55
CA VAL A 450 4.68 -29.23 -37.92
C VAL A 450 3.71 -30.41 -37.99
N SER A 451 3.77 -31.29 -37.00
CA SER A 451 2.90 -32.45 -36.89
C SER A 451 2.63 -32.83 -35.44
N ILE A 452 1.56 -33.57 -35.22
CA ILE A 452 1.20 -34.19 -33.94
C ILE A 452 0.94 -35.68 -34.14
N ALA A 453 1.33 -36.51 -33.17
CA ALA A 453 0.93 -37.91 -33.04
C ALA A 453 0.47 -38.17 -31.60
N LEU A 454 -0.33 -39.21 -31.40
CA LEU A 454 -0.76 -39.68 -30.08
C LEU A 454 0.03 -40.93 -29.74
N HIS A 455 0.61 -40.99 -28.54
CA HIS A 455 1.31 -42.15 -28.02
C HIS A 455 0.56 -42.68 -26.80
N ASN A 456 0.24 -43.98 -26.83
CA ASN A 456 -0.42 -44.69 -25.76
C ASN A 456 0.66 -45.43 -24.95
N GLU A 457 0.99 -44.96 -23.74
CA GLU A 457 1.98 -45.62 -22.86
C GLU A 457 1.24 -46.46 -21.81
N SER A 458 1.26 -47.78 -21.97
CA SER A 458 0.45 -48.70 -21.15
C SER A 458 1.21 -49.15 -19.90
N ALA A 459 0.56 -49.14 -18.73
CA ALA A 459 1.10 -49.71 -17.51
C ALA A 459 1.00 -51.25 -17.52
N GLY A 460 2.01 -51.95 -17.00
CA GLY A 460 2.01 -53.41 -16.94
C GLY A 460 0.89 -53.96 -16.03
N PHE A 461 0.22 -55.04 -16.46
CA PHE A 461 -0.89 -55.71 -15.75
C PHE A 461 -0.66 -55.95 -14.24
N THR A 462 0.58 -56.23 -13.83
CA THR A 462 0.95 -56.40 -12.42
C THR A 462 0.97 -55.10 -11.61
N ASP A 463 1.32 -53.98 -12.23
CA ASP A 463 1.38 -52.67 -11.57
C ASP A 463 -0.04 -52.14 -11.29
N VAL A 464 -1.01 -52.46 -12.15
CA VAL A 464 -2.43 -52.12 -11.97
C VAL A 464 -3.05 -52.88 -10.78
N LEU A 465 -2.75 -54.17 -10.63
CA LEU A 465 -3.25 -54.98 -9.52
C LEU A 465 -2.60 -54.61 -8.18
N ASP A 466 -1.30 -54.31 -8.17
CA ASP A 466 -0.59 -53.84 -6.97
C ASP A 466 -1.06 -52.44 -6.55
N ALA A 467 -1.37 -51.57 -7.51
CA ALA A 467 -1.93 -50.25 -7.24
C ALA A 467 -3.36 -50.31 -6.72
N LEU A 468 -4.24 -51.14 -7.30
CA LEU A 468 -5.61 -51.38 -6.81
C LEU A 468 -5.63 -51.96 -5.38
N ALA A 469 -4.69 -52.87 -5.08
CA ALA A 469 -4.54 -53.43 -3.73
C ALA A 469 -4.03 -52.40 -2.72
N THR A 470 -3.13 -51.51 -3.14
CA THR A 470 -2.61 -50.40 -2.32
C THR A 470 -3.69 -49.34 -2.08
N ASP A 471 -4.49 -49.00 -3.09
CA ASP A 471 -5.60 -48.05 -3.00
C ASP A 471 -6.76 -48.52 -2.14
N PHE A 472 -7.10 -49.80 -2.18
CA PHE A 472 -8.11 -50.33 -1.26
C PHE A 472 -7.62 -50.23 0.20
N THR A 473 -6.31 -50.38 0.41
CA THR A 473 -5.69 -50.30 1.74
C THR A 473 -5.64 -48.84 2.24
N ASN A 474 -5.30 -47.89 1.36
CA ASN A 474 -5.23 -46.46 1.66
C ASN A 474 -6.62 -45.80 1.73
N GLY A 475 -7.54 -46.16 0.83
CA GLY A 475 -8.91 -45.64 0.79
C GLY A 475 -9.76 -46.05 1.99
N VAL A 476 -9.62 -47.29 2.49
CA VAL A 476 -10.28 -47.71 3.74
C VAL A 476 -9.63 -47.05 4.97
N SER A 477 -8.32 -46.81 4.92
CA SER A 477 -7.57 -46.11 5.97
C SER A 477 -7.97 -44.63 6.09
N GLU A 478 -8.13 -43.91 4.98
CA GLU A 478 -8.38 -42.45 4.96
C GLU A 478 -9.87 -42.07 5.02
N THR A 479 -10.77 -42.87 4.44
CA THR A 479 -12.22 -42.59 4.50
C THR A 479 -12.77 -42.73 5.93
N LEU A 480 -12.11 -43.54 6.77
CA LEU A 480 -12.46 -43.71 8.19
C LEU A 480 -11.89 -42.62 9.10
N THR A 481 -10.91 -41.82 8.67
CA THR A 481 -10.30 -40.74 9.46
C THR A 481 -10.86 -39.36 9.08
N ASP A 482 -11.02 -39.05 7.80
CA ASP A 482 -11.29 -37.67 7.36
C ASP A 482 -12.77 -37.27 7.42
N ALA A 483 -13.69 -38.18 7.06
CA ALA A 483 -15.13 -37.93 7.22
C ALA A 483 -15.58 -38.02 8.70
N ARG A 484 -14.81 -38.75 9.52
CA ARG A 484 -15.13 -39.03 10.93
C ARG A 484 -14.68 -37.92 11.88
N GLN A 485 -13.52 -37.29 11.66
CA GLN A 485 -13.09 -36.17 12.51
C GLN A 485 -13.96 -34.91 12.34
N ALA A 486 -14.55 -34.70 11.16
CA ALA A 486 -15.47 -33.60 10.92
C ALA A 486 -16.87 -33.80 11.54
N LEU A 487 -17.28 -35.05 11.81
CA LEU A 487 -18.62 -35.38 12.33
C LEU A 487 -18.63 -35.78 13.82
N ILE A 488 -17.57 -36.41 14.33
CA ILE A 488 -17.43 -36.79 15.75
C ILE A 488 -17.31 -35.55 16.66
N SER A 489 -16.81 -34.43 16.14
CA SER A 489 -16.73 -33.17 16.90
C SER A 489 -18.08 -32.45 17.08
N LEU A 490 -19.15 -32.91 16.42
CA LEU A 490 -20.43 -32.20 16.34
C LEU A 490 -21.59 -32.83 17.13
N ILE A 491 -21.43 -34.02 17.70
CA ILE A 491 -22.48 -34.68 18.51
C ILE A 491 -21.84 -35.33 19.74
N GLY A 492 -22.10 -34.77 20.92
CA GLY A 492 -21.47 -35.17 22.17
C GLY A 492 -21.81 -36.59 22.66
N GLY A 493 -20.79 -37.24 23.24
CA GLY A 493 -20.82 -38.37 24.18
C GLY A 493 -21.00 -39.77 23.59
N LYS A 494 -20.00 -40.67 23.84
CA LYS A 494 -19.87 -42.14 23.57
C LYS A 494 -18.85 -42.50 22.46
N PRO A 495 -18.47 -43.80 22.35
CA PRO A 495 -17.39 -44.57 23.01
C PRO A 495 -15.97 -44.13 22.63
N ASP A 496 -14.96 -44.53 23.42
CA ASP A 496 -13.54 -44.28 23.12
C ASP A 496 -13.02 -45.31 22.09
N PHE A 497 -12.72 -44.81 20.90
CA PHE A 497 -12.33 -45.61 19.73
C PHE A 497 -10.82 -45.81 19.71
N VAL A 498 -10.37 -47.03 20.00
CA VAL A 498 -8.95 -47.41 19.97
C VAL A 498 -8.37 -47.29 18.56
N GLY A 499 -9.03 -47.91 17.57
CA GLY A 499 -8.55 -47.87 16.19
C GLY A 499 -9.14 -48.93 15.28
N SER A 500 -8.66 -48.96 14.03
CA SER A 500 -9.05 -49.97 13.05
C SER A 500 -7.88 -50.41 12.18
N ARG A 501 -7.90 -51.66 11.72
CA ARG A 501 -6.86 -52.25 10.88
C ARG A 501 -7.47 -53.15 9.81
N ASN A 502 -6.87 -53.17 8.63
CA ASN A 502 -7.24 -54.09 7.57
C ASN A 502 -6.04 -54.92 7.10
N ARG A 503 -6.33 -56.02 6.39
CA ARG A 503 -5.35 -56.87 5.72
C ARG A 503 -5.98 -57.57 4.54
N ASN A 504 -5.28 -57.60 3.41
CA ASN A 504 -5.74 -58.23 2.20
C ASN A 504 -4.91 -59.48 1.84
N TYR A 505 -5.53 -60.39 1.09
CA TYR A 505 -4.86 -61.53 0.49
C TYR A 505 -5.39 -61.77 -0.93
N THR A 506 -4.51 -61.72 -1.92
CA THR A 506 -4.84 -62.17 -3.29
C THR A 506 -5.04 -63.69 -3.34
N ALA A 507 -5.75 -64.18 -4.34
CA ALA A 507 -5.95 -65.62 -4.54
C ALA A 507 -4.60 -66.37 -4.64
N GLU A 508 -3.59 -65.80 -5.30
CA GLU A 508 -2.25 -66.37 -5.38
C GLU A 508 -1.58 -66.44 -3.99
N THR A 509 -1.63 -65.34 -3.23
CA THR A 509 -1.05 -65.28 -1.88
C THR A 509 -1.72 -66.28 -0.95
N LEU A 510 -3.05 -66.43 -1.04
CA LEU A 510 -3.79 -67.43 -0.29
C LEU A 510 -3.35 -68.85 -0.67
N LYS A 511 -3.27 -69.19 -1.97
CA LYS A 511 -2.77 -70.51 -2.41
C LYS A 511 -1.38 -70.79 -1.88
N LYS A 512 -0.47 -69.81 -1.96
CA LYS A 512 0.91 -69.94 -1.51
C LYS A 512 1.01 -70.14 0.00
N ARG A 513 0.33 -69.31 0.80
CA ARG A 513 0.35 -69.38 2.27
C ARG A 513 -0.42 -70.58 2.82
N MET A 514 -1.47 -71.03 2.14
CA MET A 514 -2.24 -72.23 2.51
C MET A 514 -1.63 -73.55 1.99
N SER A 515 -0.44 -73.54 1.38
CA SER A 515 0.24 -74.76 0.90
C SER A 515 0.45 -75.82 1.99
N GLY A 516 0.50 -75.42 3.27
CA GLY A 516 0.53 -76.31 4.44
C GLY A 516 -0.85 -76.72 5.00
N GLY A 517 -1.95 -76.40 4.31
CA GLY A 517 -3.33 -76.67 4.71
C GLY A 517 -4.01 -75.57 5.54
N GLN A 518 -3.25 -74.77 6.29
CA GLN A 518 -3.73 -73.56 6.99
C GLN A 518 -2.56 -72.64 7.38
N PHE A 519 -2.84 -71.37 7.68
CA PHE A 519 -1.90 -70.44 8.32
C PHE A 519 -2.60 -69.58 9.39
N SER A 520 -1.82 -68.93 10.25
CA SER A 520 -2.31 -68.00 11.29
C SER A 520 -1.72 -66.61 11.06
N ASP A 521 -2.47 -65.58 11.40
CA ASP A 521 -2.08 -64.17 11.26
C ASP A 521 -2.82 -63.30 12.30
N SER A 522 -2.47 -62.02 12.40
CA SER A 522 -3.17 -61.04 13.25
C SER A 522 -3.39 -59.69 12.56
N LEU A 523 -4.35 -58.93 13.07
CA LEU A 523 -4.56 -57.50 12.82
C LEU A 523 -4.18 -56.74 14.09
N ASP A 524 -3.15 -55.92 13.98
CA ASP A 524 -2.56 -55.12 15.06
C ASP A 524 -3.15 -53.69 15.02
N VAL A 525 -3.76 -53.25 16.12
CA VAL A 525 -4.52 -52.00 16.27
C VAL A 525 -3.93 -51.21 17.44
N ASP A 526 -3.14 -50.19 17.12
CA ASP A 526 -2.45 -49.33 18.07
C ASP A 526 -3.15 -47.96 18.13
N GLY A 527 -3.80 -47.69 19.27
CA GLY A 527 -4.51 -46.44 19.58
C GLY A 527 -3.68 -45.45 20.40
N GLY A 528 -2.41 -45.74 20.70
CA GLY A 528 -1.61 -44.99 21.67
C GLY A 528 -2.23 -45.07 23.06
N ASP A 529 -2.45 -43.91 23.70
CA ASP A 529 -3.00 -43.78 25.05
C ASP A 529 -4.43 -44.37 25.21
N GLU A 530 -5.10 -44.74 24.11
CA GLU A 530 -6.44 -45.36 24.07
C GLU A 530 -6.37 -46.90 23.94
N GLY A 531 -5.19 -47.52 24.12
CA GLY A 531 -5.00 -48.98 24.09
C GLY A 531 -4.35 -49.54 22.82
N HIS A 532 -3.72 -50.71 22.93
CA HIS A 532 -3.03 -51.43 21.84
C HIS A 532 -3.43 -52.90 21.85
N HIS A 533 -4.14 -53.36 20.81
CA HIS A 533 -4.62 -54.75 20.73
C HIS A 533 -4.30 -55.46 19.41
N ALA A 534 -4.13 -56.79 19.47
CA ALA A 534 -3.98 -57.68 18.33
C ALA A 534 -5.11 -58.71 18.23
N VAL A 535 -5.86 -58.67 17.11
CA VAL A 535 -6.92 -59.63 16.78
C VAL A 535 -6.34 -60.77 15.96
N HIS A 536 -6.22 -61.96 16.55
CA HIS A 536 -5.66 -63.14 15.89
C HIS A 536 -6.71 -63.96 15.14
N PHE A 537 -6.37 -64.42 13.94
CA PHE A 537 -7.20 -65.29 13.11
C PHE A 537 -6.38 -66.38 12.40
N THR A 538 -7.09 -67.39 11.89
CA THR A 538 -6.53 -68.47 11.07
C THR A 538 -7.26 -68.55 9.73
N ILE A 539 -6.53 -68.88 8.66
CA ILE A 539 -7.10 -69.14 7.34
C ILE A 539 -6.74 -70.56 6.92
N ARG A 540 -7.76 -71.37 6.62
CA ARG A 540 -7.63 -72.79 6.27
C ARG A 540 -8.12 -73.08 4.86
N ASP A 541 -7.40 -73.94 4.13
CA ASP A 541 -7.81 -74.38 2.80
C ASP A 541 -9.14 -75.17 2.86
N ARG A 542 -10.08 -74.79 2.00
CA ARG A 542 -11.37 -75.43 1.80
C ARG A 542 -11.62 -75.78 0.33
N SER A 543 -10.57 -75.99 -0.47
CA SER A 543 -10.62 -76.39 -1.88
C SER A 543 -11.63 -77.52 -2.20
N SER A 544 -11.90 -78.44 -1.26
CA SER A 544 -12.96 -79.46 -1.37
C SER A 544 -14.39 -78.92 -1.55
N THR A 545 -14.62 -77.63 -1.30
CA THR A 545 -15.92 -76.95 -1.45
C THR A 545 -16.09 -76.29 -2.83
N LEU A 546 -15.05 -76.30 -3.66
CA LEU A 546 -15.09 -75.86 -5.05
C LEU A 546 -15.66 -76.95 -5.96
N THR A 547 -16.48 -76.55 -6.93
CA THR A 547 -16.94 -77.38 -8.05
C THR A 547 -15.77 -77.74 -8.97
N GLU A 548 -16.01 -78.62 -9.95
CA GLU A 548 -14.99 -79.02 -10.92
C GLU A 548 -14.58 -77.86 -11.81
N ASP A 549 -15.56 -77.14 -12.37
CA ASP A 549 -15.38 -75.94 -13.19
C ASP A 549 -14.62 -74.84 -12.43
N GLU A 550 -15.02 -74.52 -11.19
CA GLU A 550 -14.32 -73.52 -10.36
C GLU A 550 -12.84 -73.89 -10.10
N ARG A 551 -12.51 -75.20 -10.03
CA ARG A 551 -11.13 -75.65 -9.85
C ARG A 551 -10.31 -75.53 -11.12
N GLU A 552 -10.90 -75.81 -12.29
CA GLU A 552 -10.24 -75.61 -13.59
C GLU A 552 -10.01 -74.13 -13.88
N ASP A 553 -10.97 -73.29 -13.51
CA ASP A 553 -10.90 -71.83 -13.59
C ASP A 553 -10.02 -71.21 -12.49
N GLY A 554 -9.33 -72.01 -11.68
CA GLY A 554 -8.32 -71.54 -10.74
C GLY A 554 -8.83 -70.84 -9.48
N TRP A 555 -10.08 -71.04 -9.06
CA TRP A 555 -10.64 -70.45 -7.83
C TRP A 555 -9.95 -70.97 -6.56
N VAL A 556 -10.07 -70.18 -5.49
CA VAL A 556 -9.61 -70.48 -4.14
C VAL A 556 -10.79 -70.53 -3.19
N ALA A 557 -10.85 -71.54 -2.34
CA ALA A 557 -11.79 -71.58 -1.22
C ALA A 557 -11.03 -71.58 0.11
N ALA A 558 -11.36 -70.65 0.99
CA ALA A 558 -10.70 -70.46 2.28
C ALA A 558 -11.73 -70.33 3.40
N GLU A 559 -11.41 -70.86 4.59
CA GLU A 559 -12.16 -70.60 5.82
C GLU A 559 -11.36 -69.69 6.74
N VAL A 560 -11.90 -68.52 7.03
CA VAL A 560 -11.35 -67.55 7.99
C VAL A 560 -11.98 -67.81 9.35
N ARG A 561 -11.17 -67.88 10.40
CA ARG A 561 -11.62 -68.10 11.78
C ARG A 561 -10.89 -67.22 12.78
N LEU A 562 -11.62 -66.45 13.58
CA LEU A 562 -11.09 -65.72 14.74
C LEU A 562 -10.63 -66.68 15.84
N VAL A 563 -9.52 -66.36 16.48
CA VAL A 563 -8.85 -67.23 17.48
C VAL A 563 -8.84 -66.59 18.86
N LYS A 564 -8.19 -65.43 19.02
CA LYS A 564 -8.05 -64.71 20.30
C LYS A 564 -7.87 -63.20 20.08
N LEU A 565 -8.20 -62.41 21.09
CA LEU A 565 -7.76 -61.02 21.26
C LEU A 565 -6.54 -61.04 22.19
N HIS A 566 -5.51 -60.25 21.90
CA HIS A 566 -4.36 -60.02 22.76
C HIS A 566 -4.28 -58.51 23.01
N THR A 567 -4.37 -58.08 24.27
CA THR A 567 -4.09 -56.69 24.65
C THR A 567 -2.59 -56.58 24.87
N ILE A 568 -1.91 -55.77 24.04
CA ILE A 568 -0.46 -55.56 24.09
C ILE A 568 -0.14 -54.49 25.14
N GLU A 569 -0.91 -53.40 25.12
CA GLU A 569 -0.86 -52.30 26.08
C GLU A 569 -2.32 -51.88 26.36
N GLU A 570 -2.69 -51.74 27.63
CA GLU A 570 -3.97 -51.22 28.10
C GLU A 570 -4.03 -49.69 27.89
N SER A 571 -5.23 -49.10 27.95
CA SER A 571 -5.40 -47.65 27.81
C SER A 571 -4.79 -46.88 29.00
N GLU A 572 -4.34 -45.63 28.80
CA GLU A 572 -3.77 -44.78 29.87
C GLU A 572 -4.82 -43.82 30.51
N VAL A 573 -5.97 -43.61 29.88
CA VAL A 573 -6.93 -42.52 30.22
C VAL A 573 -8.25 -43.05 30.78
N ASP A 574 -8.23 -43.49 32.03
CA ASP A 574 -9.44 -43.95 32.70
C ASP A 574 -10.24 -42.83 33.36
N ARG A 575 -11.49 -42.67 32.94
CA ARG A 575 -12.51 -41.87 33.64
C ARG A 575 -12.98 -42.49 34.97
N GLY A 576 -12.09 -43.16 35.71
CA GLY A 576 -12.29 -43.58 37.10
C GLY A 576 -12.79 -45.01 37.31
N SER A 577 -12.56 -45.91 36.37
CA SER A 577 -12.71 -47.38 36.46
C SER A 577 -11.32 -48.02 36.43
N ASP A 578 -11.13 -49.21 37.02
CA ASP A 578 -9.93 -50.05 36.93
C ASP A 578 -10.21 -51.33 36.12
N SER A 579 -11.13 -51.25 35.16
CA SER A 579 -11.61 -52.39 34.39
C SER A 579 -11.88 -51.95 32.95
N ASP A 580 -11.02 -52.42 32.05
CA ASP A 580 -11.05 -52.14 30.61
C ASP A 580 -11.74 -53.28 29.87
N GLU A 581 -12.84 -52.95 29.17
CA GLU A 581 -13.67 -53.93 28.47
C GLU A 581 -13.65 -53.76 26.93
N PRO A 582 -12.55 -54.10 26.22
CA PRO A 582 -12.49 -53.91 24.77
C PRO A 582 -13.53 -54.78 24.05
N PHE A 583 -14.09 -54.31 22.95
CA PHE A 583 -14.89 -55.13 22.03
C PHE A 583 -14.45 -54.93 20.58
N VAL A 584 -14.65 -55.98 19.78
CA VAL A 584 -14.10 -56.10 18.43
C VAL A 584 -15.23 -56.22 17.40
N ILE A 585 -15.14 -55.40 16.36
CA ILE A 585 -15.91 -55.55 15.12
C ILE A 585 -14.97 -56.11 14.06
N PHE A 586 -15.25 -57.30 13.55
CA PHE A 586 -14.44 -57.96 12.52
C PHE A 586 -15.25 -58.20 11.25
N HIS A 587 -14.73 -57.79 10.10
CA HIS A 587 -15.39 -57.87 8.81
C HIS A 587 -14.57 -58.67 7.80
N ILE A 588 -15.28 -59.44 6.98
CA ILE A 588 -14.73 -60.27 5.91
C ILE A 588 -15.41 -59.86 4.61
N ALA A 589 -14.65 -59.32 3.66
CA ALA A 589 -15.13 -58.97 2.34
C ALA A 589 -14.37 -59.77 1.26
N PRO A 590 -15.00 -60.80 0.67
CA PRO A 590 -14.46 -61.44 -0.53
C PRO A 590 -14.81 -60.59 -1.75
N LEU A 591 -13.84 -59.85 -2.28
CA LEU A 591 -13.98 -59.04 -3.50
C LEU A 591 -13.89 -59.98 -4.70
N ASN A 592 -15.02 -60.62 -5.02
CA ASN A 592 -15.13 -61.67 -6.04
C ASN A 592 -16.19 -61.34 -7.12
N GLY A 593 -16.63 -60.08 -7.20
CA GLY A 593 -17.65 -59.61 -8.15
C GLY A 593 -19.08 -60.08 -7.85
N LEU A 594 -19.31 -60.82 -6.75
CA LEU A 594 -20.63 -61.30 -6.35
C LEU A 594 -21.18 -60.46 -5.20
N GLN A 595 -22.38 -59.88 -5.40
CA GLN A 595 -23.04 -59.07 -4.37
C GLN A 595 -23.41 -59.90 -3.12
N ASN A 596 -23.40 -59.26 -1.95
CA ASN A 596 -23.88 -59.80 -0.66
C ASN A 596 -23.08 -60.99 -0.11
N GLN A 597 -21.78 -61.08 -0.37
CA GLN A 597 -20.92 -62.13 0.20
C GLN A 597 -20.08 -61.70 1.40
N SER A 598 -20.10 -60.42 1.76
CA SER A 598 -19.43 -59.90 2.96
C SER A 598 -20.07 -60.42 4.25
N TYR A 599 -19.30 -60.46 5.33
CA TYR A 599 -19.75 -60.94 6.64
C TYR A 599 -19.09 -60.14 7.76
N THR A 600 -19.89 -59.65 8.70
CA THR A 600 -19.41 -58.93 9.89
C THR A 600 -19.74 -59.68 11.16
N TYR A 601 -18.77 -59.74 12.06
CA TYR A 601 -18.88 -60.24 13.43
C TYR A 601 -18.69 -59.09 14.41
N LEU A 602 -19.52 -59.03 15.45
CA LEU A 602 -19.39 -58.13 16.58
C LEU A 602 -19.22 -58.99 17.84
N SER A 603 -18.14 -58.78 18.58
CA SER A 603 -17.89 -59.50 19.84
C SER A 603 -18.73 -58.95 20.99
N ALA A 604 -18.80 -59.72 22.08
CA ALA A 604 -19.08 -59.13 23.38
C ALA A 604 -17.81 -58.38 23.87
N PRO A 605 -17.94 -57.47 24.84
CA PRO A 605 -16.77 -56.94 25.54
C PRO A 605 -16.01 -58.07 26.21
N PHE A 606 -14.70 -57.95 26.22
CA PHE A 606 -13.81 -58.83 26.97
C PHE A 606 -13.62 -58.19 28.34
N GLU A 607 -14.09 -58.83 29.40
CA GLU A 607 -14.05 -58.26 30.76
C GLU A 607 -12.61 -58.24 31.28
N ASP A 608 -12.14 -57.09 31.79
CA ASP A 608 -10.91 -56.94 32.60
C ASP A 608 -9.63 -57.35 31.86
N MET A 609 -9.39 -56.78 30.67
CA MET A 609 -8.23 -57.14 29.83
C MET A 609 -6.98 -56.32 30.16
N ASP A 610 -6.07 -56.88 30.97
CA ASP A 610 -4.80 -56.25 31.37
C ASP A 610 -3.73 -56.24 30.24
N ASP A 611 -2.64 -55.47 30.45
CA ASP A 611 -1.38 -55.56 29.69
C ASP A 611 -0.89 -57.01 29.47
N ASP A 612 -0.61 -57.37 28.21
CA ASP A 612 -0.15 -58.68 27.76
C ASP A 612 -1.16 -59.84 27.99
N GLU A 613 -2.44 -59.54 28.21
CA GLU A 613 -3.49 -60.56 28.38
C GLU A 613 -4.09 -61.06 27.06
N GLU A 614 -4.45 -62.35 27.02
CA GLU A 614 -5.02 -63.01 25.84
C GLU A 614 -6.31 -63.76 26.15
N GLU A 615 -7.42 -63.35 25.53
CA GLU A 615 -8.72 -64.01 25.68
C GLU A 615 -9.22 -64.62 24.35
N PRO A 616 -9.69 -65.90 24.33
CA PRO A 616 -10.14 -66.55 23.12
C PRO A 616 -11.51 -66.08 22.64
N PHE A 617 -11.68 -65.96 21.32
CA PHE A 617 -13.00 -65.78 20.72
C PHE A 617 -13.85 -67.07 20.86
N PRO A 618 -15.19 -66.96 21.00
CA PRO A 618 -16.06 -68.12 21.06
C PRO A 618 -15.91 -69.02 19.83
N SER A 619 -15.63 -70.31 20.02
CA SER A 619 -15.49 -71.28 18.93
C SER A 619 -16.86 -71.74 18.39
N ASN A 620 -17.56 -70.87 17.66
CA ASN A 620 -18.89 -71.16 17.09
C ASN A 620 -19.00 -70.75 15.60
N ASP A 621 -20.14 -70.98 14.97
CA ASP A 621 -20.36 -70.67 13.54
C ASP A 621 -20.32 -69.18 13.21
N LYS A 622 -20.37 -68.27 14.21
CA LYS A 622 -20.31 -66.83 13.99
C LYS A 622 -18.88 -66.29 13.87
N THR A 623 -17.89 -67.02 14.38
CA THR A 623 -16.47 -66.63 14.34
C THR A 623 -15.69 -67.36 13.24
N ARG A 624 -16.38 -68.15 12.40
CA ARG A 624 -15.81 -68.81 11.21
C ARG A 624 -16.64 -68.56 9.96
N ARG A 625 -15.97 -68.30 8.83
CA ARG A 625 -16.64 -68.09 7.54
C ARG A 625 -15.85 -68.74 6.41
N THR A 626 -16.53 -69.54 5.59
CA THR A 626 -15.98 -70.04 4.33
C THR A 626 -16.33 -69.09 3.19
N ILE A 627 -15.34 -68.76 2.37
CA ILE A 627 -15.44 -67.87 1.23
C ILE A 627 -14.82 -68.52 -0.01
N LYS A 628 -15.25 -68.07 -1.19
CA LYS A 628 -14.68 -68.46 -2.49
C LYS A 628 -14.21 -67.22 -3.23
N ILE A 629 -13.06 -67.31 -3.88
CA ILE A 629 -12.37 -66.19 -4.53
C ILE A 629 -11.88 -66.66 -5.90
N PRO A 630 -12.21 -65.96 -7.01
CA PRO A 630 -11.68 -66.27 -8.34
C PRO A 630 -10.16 -66.02 -8.41
N PRO A 631 -9.45 -66.44 -9.46
CA PRO A 631 -8.01 -66.18 -9.63
C PRO A 631 -7.61 -64.72 -9.44
N GLU A 632 -8.46 -63.80 -9.91
CA GLU A 632 -8.25 -62.36 -9.84
C GLU A 632 -8.84 -61.71 -8.58
N GLY A 633 -9.50 -62.49 -7.71
CA GLY A 633 -10.21 -61.93 -6.54
C GLY A 633 -9.31 -61.68 -5.33
N ILE A 634 -9.77 -60.80 -4.44
CA ILE A 634 -9.06 -60.40 -3.22
C ILE A 634 -9.92 -60.72 -1.99
N LEU A 635 -9.31 -61.28 -0.95
CA LEU A 635 -9.90 -61.34 0.40
C LEU A 635 -9.47 -60.11 1.18
N VAL A 636 -10.42 -59.38 1.74
CA VAL A 636 -10.16 -58.31 2.71
C VAL A 636 -10.68 -58.73 4.08
N LEU A 637 -9.83 -58.60 5.09
CA LEU A 637 -10.16 -58.75 6.50
C LEU A 637 -9.97 -57.40 7.18
N SER A 638 -10.99 -56.88 7.85
CA SER A 638 -10.94 -55.61 8.56
C SER A 638 -11.37 -55.80 10.01
N THR A 639 -10.78 -55.03 10.92
CA THR A 639 -11.18 -54.99 12.32
C THR A 639 -11.25 -53.56 12.83
N ALA A 640 -12.15 -53.30 13.76
CA ALA A 640 -12.18 -52.11 14.59
C ALA A 640 -12.29 -52.52 16.05
N VAL A 641 -11.50 -51.87 16.91
CA VAL A 641 -11.49 -52.10 18.36
C VAL A 641 -11.96 -50.83 19.05
N TYR A 642 -12.77 -51.01 20.07
CA TYR A 642 -13.36 -49.97 20.90
C TYR A 642 -13.27 -50.42 22.34
N GLU A 643 -13.12 -49.47 23.26
CA GLU A 643 -13.24 -49.72 24.68
C GLU A 643 -14.69 -49.48 25.12
N SER A 644 -15.22 -50.38 25.94
CA SER A 644 -16.60 -50.30 26.42
C SER A 644 -16.59 -49.74 27.84
N ASP A 645 -17.19 -48.56 28.03
CA ASP A 645 -17.37 -47.96 29.36
C ASP A 645 -18.84 -47.92 29.80
N ASP A 646 -19.81 -47.77 28.89
CA ASP A 646 -21.26 -47.76 29.21
C ASP A 646 -22.21 -48.16 28.04
N GLU A 647 -21.69 -48.70 26.92
CA GLU A 647 -22.47 -48.96 25.70
C GLU A 647 -23.50 -50.09 25.86
N THR A 648 -24.72 -49.83 25.39
CA THR A 648 -25.70 -50.89 25.20
C THR A 648 -25.37 -51.72 23.94
N ILE A 649 -25.87 -52.95 23.86
CA ILE A 649 -25.80 -53.76 22.62
C ILE A 649 -26.44 -53.06 21.40
N GLY A 650 -27.32 -52.08 21.62
CA GLY A 650 -27.89 -51.25 20.56
C GLY A 650 -26.89 -50.22 20.01
N ASP A 651 -26.10 -49.60 20.88
CA ASP A 651 -25.04 -48.66 20.52
C ASP A 651 -23.95 -49.38 19.71
N ARG A 652 -23.49 -50.55 20.19
CA ARG A 652 -22.48 -51.37 19.47
C ARG A 652 -22.95 -51.87 18.10
N ARG A 653 -24.25 -52.17 17.96
CA ARG A 653 -24.84 -52.52 16.65
C ARG A 653 -24.93 -51.32 15.72
N THR A 654 -25.07 -50.11 16.25
CA THR A 654 -25.06 -48.87 15.47
C THR A 654 -23.64 -48.61 14.96
N LEU A 655 -22.62 -48.73 15.82
CA LEU A 655 -21.20 -48.66 15.42
C LEU A 655 -20.83 -49.74 14.40
N MET A 656 -21.33 -50.97 14.56
CA MET A 656 -21.19 -52.02 13.56
C MET A 656 -21.87 -51.66 12.25
N ALA A 657 -23.10 -51.12 12.29
CA ALA A 657 -23.80 -50.70 11.09
C ALA A 657 -23.08 -49.54 10.39
N GLU A 658 -22.53 -48.57 11.12
CA GLU A 658 -21.75 -47.45 10.59
C GLU A 658 -20.42 -47.92 9.98
N PHE A 659 -19.67 -48.76 10.70
CA PHE A 659 -18.45 -49.40 10.20
C PHE A 659 -18.71 -50.22 8.93
N VAL A 660 -19.82 -50.96 8.91
CA VAL A 660 -20.24 -51.74 7.75
C VAL A 660 -20.77 -50.86 6.63
N THR A 661 -21.50 -49.78 6.89
CA THR A 661 -22.03 -48.89 5.84
C THR A 661 -20.91 -48.09 5.19
N GLY A 662 -19.95 -47.57 5.98
CA GLY A 662 -18.74 -46.94 5.45
C GLY A 662 -17.89 -47.91 4.63
N MET A 663 -17.81 -49.18 5.02
CA MET A 663 -17.17 -50.20 4.21
C MET A 663 -18.00 -50.66 3.01
N ASP A 664 -19.33 -50.77 3.11
CA ASP A 664 -20.23 -51.19 2.03
C ASP A 664 -20.28 -50.11 0.93
N GLU A 665 -20.25 -48.82 1.25
CA GLU A 665 -20.09 -47.75 0.26
C GLU A 665 -18.71 -47.80 -0.41
N ALA A 666 -17.65 -48.13 0.34
CA ALA A 666 -16.28 -48.31 -0.15
C ALA A 666 -16.01 -49.67 -0.83
N THR A 667 -16.89 -50.67 -0.71
CA THR A 667 -16.72 -52.03 -1.29
C THR A 667 -17.76 -52.37 -2.36
N GLN A 668 -18.96 -51.78 -2.33
CA GLN A 668 -19.98 -52.00 -3.35
C GLN A 668 -19.74 -51.18 -4.63
N ARG A 669 -19.12 -49.99 -4.55
CA ARG A 669 -18.63 -49.26 -5.73
C ARG A 669 -17.52 -50.03 -6.46
N PRO A 670 -16.47 -50.53 -5.76
CA PRO A 670 -15.47 -51.38 -6.37
C PRO A 670 -16.00 -52.71 -6.87
N ALA A 671 -17.07 -53.32 -6.35
CA ALA A 671 -17.49 -54.62 -6.90
C ALA A 671 -18.03 -54.53 -8.34
N SER A 672 -18.67 -53.41 -8.72
CA SER A 672 -19.05 -53.13 -10.11
C SER A 672 -17.92 -52.48 -10.90
N GLU A 673 -17.19 -51.53 -10.29
CA GLU A 673 -16.05 -50.84 -10.88
C GLU A 673 -14.84 -51.76 -11.07
N PHE A 674 -14.69 -52.84 -10.31
CA PHE A 674 -13.62 -53.85 -10.46
C PHE A 674 -13.85 -54.69 -11.71
N THR A 675 -15.10 -55.06 -12.04
CA THR A 675 -15.40 -55.72 -13.31
C THR A 675 -15.18 -54.81 -14.51
N ASP A 676 -15.50 -53.52 -14.38
CA ASP A 676 -15.27 -52.52 -15.43
C ASP A 676 -13.79 -52.13 -15.51
N ALA A 677 -13.08 -51.99 -14.39
CA ALA A 677 -11.65 -51.70 -14.31
C ALA A 677 -10.80 -52.89 -14.77
N LEU A 678 -11.22 -54.13 -14.51
CA LEU A 678 -10.60 -55.32 -15.10
C LEU A 678 -10.89 -55.40 -16.61
N GLY A 679 -12.03 -54.87 -17.08
CA GLY A 679 -12.31 -54.69 -18.51
C GLY A 679 -11.45 -53.60 -19.16
N ARG A 680 -11.11 -52.54 -18.41
CA ARG A 680 -10.29 -51.38 -18.83
C ARG A 680 -8.78 -51.64 -18.72
N SER A 681 -8.32 -52.38 -17.72
CA SER A 681 -6.91 -52.72 -17.50
C SER A 681 -6.39 -53.83 -18.41
N ILE A 682 -7.27 -54.44 -19.21
CA ILE A 682 -6.94 -55.45 -20.22
C ILE A 682 -6.99 -54.84 -21.64
N ALA A 683 -7.53 -53.64 -21.82
CA ALA A 683 -7.44 -52.91 -23.08
C ALA A 683 -6.13 -52.11 -23.12
N GLU A 684 -5.05 -52.78 -23.57
CA GLU A 684 -3.82 -52.08 -24.00
C GLU A 684 -4.13 -51.05 -25.09
N ASP A 685 -5.18 -51.30 -25.88
CA ASP A 685 -5.51 -50.57 -27.10
C ASP A 685 -6.56 -49.46 -26.85
N TRP A 686 -6.34 -48.28 -27.44
CA TRP A 686 -7.23 -47.12 -27.35
C TRP A 686 -7.84 -46.79 -28.71
N VAL A 687 -9.17 -46.68 -28.80
CA VAL A 687 -9.85 -46.38 -30.06
C VAL A 687 -10.29 -44.93 -30.12
N VAL A 688 -9.64 -44.16 -30.99
CA VAL A 688 -9.91 -42.73 -31.19
C VAL A 688 -10.88 -42.53 -32.35
N ASP A 689 -12.00 -41.86 -32.09
CA ASP A 689 -12.95 -41.46 -33.14
C ASP A 689 -12.45 -40.23 -33.88
N SER A 690 -12.05 -39.18 -33.17
CA SER A 690 -11.56 -37.95 -33.83
C SER A 690 -10.52 -37.19 -33.04
N ILE A 691 -9.65 -36.48 -33.77
CA ILE A 691 -8.75 -35.46 -33.24
C ILE A 691 -8.90 -34.17 -34.04
N GLU A 692 -9.12 -33.08 -33.33
CA GLU A 692 -9.10 -31.72 -33.86
C GLU A 692 -8.01 -30.92 -33.16
N ALA A 693 -7.33 -30.03 -33.89
CA ALA A 693 -6.37 -29.11 -33.29
C ALA A 693 -6.65 -27.69 -33.76
N TYR A 694 -6.82 -26.79 -32.79
CA TYR A 694 -6.87 -25.35 -33.00
C TYR A 694 -5.56 -24.74 -32.51
N ALA A 695 -4.79 -24.17 -33.43
CA ALA A 695 -3.49 -23.59 -33.09
C ALA A 695 -3.61 -22.10 -32.81
N PHE A 696 -2.82 -21.61 -31.87
CA PHE A 696 -2.67 -20.19 -31.66
C PHE A 696 -1.24 -19.81 -31.27
N HIS A 697 -0.84 -18.60 -31.68
CA HIS A 697 0.44 -18.00 -31.32
C HIS A 697 0.17 -16.74 -30.50
N ARG A 698 0.61 -16.72 -29.25
CA ARG A 698 0.61 -15.50 -28.45
C ARG A 698 1.87 -14.69 -28.79
N SER A 699 1.66 -13.54 -29.41
CA SER A 699 2.71 -12.54 -29.65
C SER A 699 2.09 -11.15 -29.78
N ALA A 700 2.91 -10.10 -29.96
CA ALA A 700 2.42 -8.75 -30.21
C ALA A 700 1.33 -8.68 -31.30
N HIS A 701 1.39 -9.60 -32.27
CA HIS A 701 0.30 -9.85 -33.20
C HIS A 701 -0.10 -11.34 -33.17
N PRO A 702 -1.26 -11.67 -32.58
CA PRO A 702 -1.70 -13.05 -32.47
C PRO A 702 -1.96 -13.72 -33.83
N LEU A 703 -1.80 -15.04 -33.85
CA LEU A 703 -2.25 -15.90 -34.95
C LEU A 703 -3.17 -16.95 -34.33
N ALA A 704 -4.31 -17.26 -34.95
CA ALA A 704 -5.20 -18.30 -34.46
C ALA A 704 -6.05 -18.93 -35.56
N GLY A 705 -6.30 -20.23 -35.48
CA GLY A 705 -7.20 -20.93 -36.39
C GLY A 705 -7.12 -22.46 -36.29
N PRO A 706 -8.07 -23.18 -36.91
CA PRO A 706 -8.02 -24.64 -36.98
C PRO A 706 -6.85 -25.09 -37.86
N VAL A 707 -6.15 -26.15 -37.44
CA VAL A 707 -5.00 -26.70 -38.16
C VAL A 707 -5.06 -28.20 -38.38
N LEU A 708 -5.98 -28.89 -37.70
CA LEU A 708 -6.22 -30.32 -37.88
C LEU A 708 -7.70 -30.62 -37.62
N ALA A 709 -8.28 -31.45 -38.47
CA ALA A 709 -9.56 -32.11 -38.23
C ALA A 709 -9.48 -33.50 -38.87
N ARG A 710 -9.44 -34.53 -38.04
CA ARG A 710 -9.39 -35.94 -38.45
C ARG A 710 -10.46 -36.72 -37.72
N THR A 711 -11.20 -37.51 -38.48
CA THR A 711 -12.23 -38.44 -38.00
C THR A 711 -11.82 -39.85 -38.40
N GLN A 712 -12.32 -40.86 -37.70
CA GLN A 712 -11.95 -42.27 -37.87
C GLN A 712 -10.44 -42.47 -37.73
N VAL A 713 -9.87 -41.94 -36.64
CA VAL A 713 -8.44 -42.09 -36.34
C VAL A 713 -8.08 -43.56 -36.19
N GLY A 714 -8.91 -44.32 -35.46
CA GLY A 714 -8.76 -45.77 -35.29
C GLY A 714 -8.08 -46.15 -33.99
N GLU A 715 -7.71 -47.42 -33.91
CA GLU A 715 -7.09 -48.06 -32.74
C GLU A 715 -5.59 -47.69 -32.65
N ILE A 716 -5.14 -47.39 -31.43
CA ILE A 716 -3.75 -47.14 -31.06
C ILE A 716 -3.39 -48.15 -29.98
N ASP A 717 -2.64 -49.18 -30.37
CA ASP A 717 -2.25 -50.26 -29.48
C ASP A 717 -1.39 -49.75 -28.29
N GLY A 718 -1.32 -50.54 -27.22
CA GLY A 718 -0.47 -50.22 -26.07
C GLY A 718 1.01 -50.10 -26.44
N ASP A 719 1.68 -49.10 -25.87
CA ASP A 719 3.07 -48.70 -26.16
C ASP A 719 3.33 -48.25 -27.62
N GLU A 720 2.31 -48.12 -28.46
CA GLU A 720 2.44 -47.67 -29.84
C GLU A 720 2.18 -46.17 -30.00
N THR A 721 2.61 -45.62 -31.14
CA THR A 721 2.37 -44.23 -31.53
C THR A 721 1.55 -44.21 -32.82
N SER A 722 0.51 -43.39 -32.88
CA SER A 722 -0.28 -43.15 -34.08
C SER A 722 0.58 -42.64 -35.25
N GLU A 723 0.00 -42.62 -36.45
CA GLU A 723 0.64 -41.87 -37.54
C GLU A 723 0.78 -40.37 -37.17
N ALA A 724 1.81 -39.73 -37.73
CA ALA A 724 2.02 -38.29 -37.52
C ALA A 724 1.11 -37.48 -38.44
N TYR A 725 0.19 -36.72 -37.86
CA TYR A 725 -0.72 -35.84 -38.56
C TYR A 725 -0.04 -34.49 -38.86
N VAL A 726 0.19 -34.20 -40.14
CA VAL A 726 0.73 -32.90 -40.58
C VAL A 726 -0.33 -31.81 -40.40
N LEU A 727 0.06 -30.71 -39.77
CA LEU A 727 -0.83 -29.58 -39.48
C LEU A 727 -0.98 -28.67 -40.71
N ASP A 728 -2.22 -28.37 -41.10
CA ASP A 728 -2.54 -27.43 -42.18
C ASP A 728 -2.78 -26.04 -41.62
N TRP A 729 -1.86 -25.14 -41.94
CA TRP A 729 -1.90 -23.79 -41.41
C TRP A 729 -2.60 -22.76 -42.30
N SER A 730 -3.26 -23.21 -43.38
CA SER A 730 -3.90 -22.35 -44.37
C SER A 730 -5.08 -21.53 -43.82
N GLN A 731 -5.66 -21.95 -42.69
CA GLN A 731 -6.84 -21.32 -42.07
C GLN A 731 -6.49 -20.40 -40.89
N LEU A 732 -5.21 -20.11 -40.64
CA LEU A 732 -4.82 -19.15 -39.61
C LEU A 732 -5.29 -17.74 -39.97
N THR A 733 -5.94 -17.09 -39.01
CA THR A 733 -6.18 -15.66 -39.03
C THR A 733 -4.94 -14.93 -38.50
N ASP A 734 -4.39 -14.03 -39.31
CA ASP A 734 -3.32 -13.10 -38.91
C ASP A 734 -3.93 -11.79 -38.40
N PHE A 735 -3.76 -11.53 -37.10
CA PHE A 735 -4.35 -10.37 -36.45
C PHE A 735 -3.61 -9.09 -36.85
N ALA A 736 -2.33 -9.17 -37.24
CA ALA A 736 -1.60 -8.02 -37.79
C ALA A 736 -2.22 -7.58 -39.12
N ALA A 737 -2.57 -8.53 -39.98
CA ALA A 737 -3.20 -8.24 -41.27
C ALA A 737 -4.58 -7.58 -41.12
N ALA A 738 -5.28 -7.86 -40.01
CA ALA A 738 -6.53 -7.20 -39.63
C ALA A 738 -6.35 -5.83 -38.94
N GLY A 739 -5.10 -5.40 -38.71
CA GLY A 739 -4.79 -4.13 -38.05
C GLY A 739 -5.04 -4.13 -36.54
N VAL A 740 -4.99 -5.30 -35.89
CA VAL A 740 -5.16 -5.43 -34.43
C VAL A 740 -3.98 -4.82 -33.69
N ASP A 741 -4.28 -3.99 -32.69
CA ASP A 741 -3.26 -3.32 -31.88
C ASP A 741 -2.85 -4.18 -30.67
N PRO A 742 -1.56 -4.24 -30.30
CA PRO A 742 -1.12 -4.92 -29.08
C PRO A 742 -1.69 -4.22 -27.84
N ILE A 743 -2.17 -4.96 -26.84
CA ILE A 743 -2.83 -4.33 -25.68
C ILE A 743 -1.92 -3.38 -24.88
N LEU A 744 -0.61 -3.62 -24.86
CA LEU A 744 0.32 -2.75 -24.14
C LEU A 744 0.53 -1.39 -24.82
N SER A 745 0.01 -1.23 -26.04
CA SER A 745 -0.11 0.06 -26.71
C SER A 745 -1.43 0.77 -26.39
N LEU A 746 -2.29 0.17 -25.56
CA LEU A 746 -3.43 0.86 -24.96
C LEU A 746 -2.90 1.98 -24.06
N GLU A 747 -2.98 3.18 -24.60
CA GLU A 747 -2.86 4.42 -23.88
C GLU A 747 -4.27 5.03 -23.91
N ALA A 748 -5.00 4.86 -22.83
CA ALA A 748 -6.19 5.65 -22.63
C ALA A 748 -5.72 7.09 -22.40
N GLU A 749 -6.36 8.07 -23.05
CA GLU A 749 -6.06 9.46 -22.71
C GLU A 749 -6.29 9.63 -21.21
N ALA A 750 -5.22 10.02 -20.49
CA ALA A 750 -5.35 10.50 -19.13
C ALA A 750 -6.50 11.54 -19.11
N PRO A 751 -7.37 11.50 -18.10
CA PRO A 751 -8.52 12.39 -18.07
C PRO A 751 -8.04 13.84 -18.21
N SER A 752 -8.66 14.59 -19.13
CA SER A 752 -8.28 16.00 -19.37
C SER A 752 -8.42 16.81 -18.07
N ALA A 753 -7.63 17.87 -17.90
CA ALA A 753 -7.76 18.75 -16.74
C ALA A 753 -9.22 19.21 -16.55
N LYS A 754 -9.94 19.46 -17.64
CA LYS A 754 -11.38 19.76 -17.65
C LYS A 754 -12.24 18.60 -17.14
N ALA A 755 -12.06 17.38 -17.66
CA ALA A 755 -12.76 16.19 -17.17
C ALA A 755 -12.40 15.84 -15.71
N VAL A 756 -11.24 16.26 -15.23
CA VAL A 756 -10.80 16.05 -13.84
C VAL A 756 -11.30 17.13 -12.89
N LEU A 757 -11.59 18.34 -13.36
CA LEU A 757 -11.82 19.52 -12.51
C LEU A 757 -13.11 20.29 -12.90
N GLU A 758 -14.03 19.67 -13.62
CA GLU A 758 -15.35 20.24 -13.94
C GLU A 758 -16.15 20.45 -12.65
N GLY A 759 -16.25 21.70 -12.18
CA GLY A 759 -16.99 22.04 -10.96
C GLY A 759 -16.61 23.41 -10.37
N LYS A 760 -17.45 23.92 -9.46
CA LYS A 760 -17.12 25.08 -8.62
C LYS A 760 -16.34 24.59 -7.40
N TRP A 761 -15.07 24.96 -7.30
CA TRP A 761 -14.24 24.58 -6.16
C TRP A 761 -14.31 25.62 -5.06
N HIS A 762 -14.24 25.20 -3.79
CA HIS A 762 -14.14 26.08 -2.63
C HIS A 762 -12.88 25.72 -1.83
N SER A 763 -12.04 26.69 -1.47
CA SER A 763 -10.87 26.43 -0.61
C SER A 763 -10.71 27.49 0.47
N ASN A 764 -10.54 27.04 1.71
CA ASN A 764 -10.24 27.86 2.88
C ASN A 764 -8.73 28.16 3.06
N LYS A 765 -7.88 27.66 2.16
CA LYS A 765 -6.40 27.77 2.21
C LYS A 765 -5.84 28.94 1.41
N PHE A 766 -6.68 29.68 0.67
CA PHE A 766 -6.30 30.96 0.08
C PHE A 766 -6.34 32.06 1.14
N GLN A 767 -5.35 32.04 2.03
CA GLN A 767 -5.17 33.05 3.08
C GLN A 767 -4.15 34.10 2.66
N CYS A 768 -4.43 35.35 3.01
CA CYS A 768 -3.48 36.46 2.98
C CYS A 768 -3.28 36.97 4.41
N GLY A 769 -2.23 36.50 5.09
CA GLY A 769 -1.86 36.99 6.43
C GLY A 769 -2.41 36.17 7.61
N GLY A 770 -2.20 36.70 8.83
CA GLY A 770 -2.23 35.93 10.08
C GLY A 770 -3.55 35.93 10.88
N GLU A 771 -4.59 36.68 10.51
CA GLU A 771 -5.89 36.64 11.21
C GLU A 771 -7.10 36.56 10.24
N LEU A 772 -8.12 35.80 10.66
CA LEU A 772 -9.23 35.23 9.89
C LEU A 772 -10.28 36.29 9.43
N PRO A 773 -10.64 36.30 8.14
CA PRO A 773 -11.92 35.67 7.76
C PRO A 773 -11.84 34.80 6.49
N TYR A 774 -12.78 33.87 6.39
CA TYR A 774 -12.91 32.85 5.34
C TYR A 774 -13.18 33.47 3.96
N VAL A 775 -12.29 33.27 3.00
CA VAL A 775 -12.49 33.75 1.62
C VAL A 775 -13.13 32.65 0.78
N ARG A 776 -14.26 32.94 0.11
CA ARG A 776 -14.79 32.11 -0.98
C ARG A 776 -13.92 32.34 -2.20
N VAL A 777 -13.33 31.29 -2.77
CA VAL A 777 -12.69 31.34 -4.07
C VAL A 777 -13.36 30.27 -4.91
N GLU A 778 -14.15 30.68 -5.89
CA GLU A 778 -14.65 29.81 -6.95
C GLU A 778 -13.57 29.74 -8.03
N ILE A 779 -13.10 28.54 -8.39
CA ILE A 779 -12.10 28.31 -9.43
C ILE A 779 -12.82 27.87 -10.71
N ASP A 780 -12.66 28.62 -11.80
CA ASP A 780 -13.19 28.27 -13.12
C ASP A 780 -12.03 27.93 -14.07
N LEU A 781 -12.09 26.77 -14.73
CA LEU A 781 -11.06 26.33 -15.67
C LEU A 781 -11.31 26.92 -17.05
N LYS A 782 -10.32 27.63 -17.60
CA LYS A 782 -10.40 28.05 -19.00
C LYS A 782 -10.16 26.90 -19.97
N GLU A 783 -10.96 26.91 -21.03
CA GLU A 783 -11.05 25.89 -22.09
C GLU A 783 -9.94 25.96 -23.16
N ASP A 784 -8.88 26.77 -22.98
CA ASP A 784 -7.98 27.12 -24.09
C ASP A 784 -6.83 26.12 -24.32
N ASP A 785 -6.90 25.52 -25.52
CA ASP A 785 -5.89 24.95 -26.43
C ASP A 785 -4.93 23.83 -26.00
N THR A 786 -4.87 23.41 -24.73
CA THR A 786 -4.20 22.14 -24.37
C THR A 786 -4.96 21.39 -23.27
N PRO A 787 -5.27 20.07 -23.40
CA PRO A 787 -6.05 19.30 -22.42
C PRO A 787 -5.48 19.23 -20.98
N ARG A 788 -4.33 19.86 -20.74
CA ARG A 788 -3.56 19.79 -19.50
C ARG A 788 -3.34 21.14 -18.82
N ASP A 789 -3.56 22.26 -19.50
CA ASP A 789 -3.30 23.58 -18.91
C ASP A 789 -4.45 23.99 -17.98
N ILE A 790 -4.10 24.54 -16.81
CA ILE A 790 -5.04 24.95 -15.77
C ILE A 790 -4.82 26.43 -15.47
N ILE A 791 -5.89 27.21 -15.54
CA ILE A 791 -5.92 28.61 -15.11
C ILE A 791 -7.11 28.76 -14.15
N ALA A 792 -6.86 29.22 -12.92
CA ALA A 792 -7.90 29.55 -11.95
C ALA A 792 -8.09 31.07 -11.87
N ARG A 793 -9.35 31.50 -11.81
CA ARG A 793 -9.77 32.91 -11.65
C ARG A 793 -10.80 33.00 -10.53
N LYS A 794 -10.84 34.12 -9.82
CA LYS A 794 -11.82 34.40 -8.75
C LYS A 794 -13.12 34.95 -9.34
N ILE A 795 -14.28 34.53 -8.84
CA ILE A 795 -15.60 35.03 -9.26
C ILE A 795 -16.30 35.87 -8.17
N ASP A 796 -16.08 35.58 -6.88
CA ASP A 796 -16.77 36.32 -5.80
C ASP A 796 -16.00 36.29 -4.47
N ALA A 797 -15.69 37.47 -3.90
CA ALA A 797 -15.44 37.60 -2.46
C ALA A 797 -15.76 39.03 -2.01
N GLU A 798 -16.76 39.18 -1.16
CA GLU A 798 -17.00 40.42 -0.44
C GLU A 798 -15.80 40.72 0.49
N GLY A 799 -15.10 41.83 0.23
CA GLY A 799 -14.31 42.52 1.25
C GLY A 799 -12.82 42.20 1.37
N ASP A 800 -12.17 41.57 0.38
CA ASP A 800 -10.72 41.29 0.46
C ASP A 800 -9.91 41.86 -0.73
N GLU A 801 -9.08 42.89 -0.45
CA GLU A 801 -8.23 43.65 -1.40
C GLU A 801 -6.98 42.87 -1.88
N CYS A 802 -6.84 41.60 -1.50
CA CYS A 802 -5.67 40.77 -1.79
C CYS A 802 -5.75 39.98 -3.10
N ILE A 803 -6.90 39.95 -3.80
CA ILE A 803 -7.08 39.26 -5.08
C ILE A 803 -7.88 40.17 -6.02
N ASN A 804 -7.31 40.51 -7.19
CA ASN A 804 -7.84 41.53 -8.11
C ASN A 804 -9.21 41.11 -8.72
N GLU A 805 -10.11 42.07 -8.93
CA GLU A 805 -11.40 41.89 -9.61
C GLU A 805 -11.30 42.13 -11.14
N GLU A 806 -10.11 42.47 -11.64
CA GLU A 806 -9.91 42.87 -13.04
C GLU A 806 -9.62 41.69 -13.99
N ASP A 807 -10.16 41.78 -15.21
CA ASP A 807 -9.92 40.83 -16.30
C ASP A 807 -8.44 40.89 -16.80
N GLY A 808 -7.72 39.76 -16.80
CA GLY A 808 -6.35 39.67 -17.35
C GLY A 808 -5.46 38.61 -16.69
N GLU A 809 -4.13 38.69 -16.90
CA GLU A 809 -3.15 37.91 -16.10
C GLU A 809 -3.21 38.27 -14.61
N GLU A 810 -3.58 39.52 -14.29
CA GLU A 810 -3.68 40.02 -12.92
C GLU A 810 -4.90 39.51 -12.12
N GLY A 811 -5.89 38.92 -12.80
CA GLY A 811 -7.05 38.24 -12.20
C GLY A 811 -6.87 36.73 -12.02
N GLN A 812 -5.70 36.18 -12.40
CA GLN A 812 -5.39 34.77 -12.22
C GLN A 812 -4.87 34.52 -10.80
N THR A 813 -5.47 33.56 -10.09
CA THR A 813 -5.00 33.15 -8.76
C THR A 813 -4.05 31.96 -8.83
N PHE A 814 -4.13 31.17 -9.91
CA PHE A 814 -3.31 29.99 -10.16
C PHE A 814 -3.14 29.76 -11.66
N ARG A 815 -1.95 29.29 -12.06
CA ARG A 815 -1.67 28.78 -13.40
C ARG A 815 -0.83 27.51 -13.29
N GLY A 816 -1.10 26.47 -14.08
CA GLY A 816 -0.34 25.23 -13.99
C GLY A 816 -0.66 24.24 -15.08
N ARG A 817 -0.12 23.03 -14.96
CA ARG A 817 -0.41 21.88 -15.81
C ARG A 817 -0.77 20.67 -14.98
N PHE A 818 -1.69 19.87 -15.49
CA PHE A 818 -1.98 18.53 -15.00
C PHE A 818 -0.99 17.53 -15.62
N GLU A 819 -0.11 16.97 -14.78
CA GLU A 819 0.90 15.99 -15.16
C GLU A 819 0.89 14.85 -14.12
N ASP A 820 0.67 13.62 -14.58
CA ASP A 820 0.79 12.39 -13.76
C ASP A 820 -0.06 12.36 -12.48
N GLY A 821 -1.31 12.82 -12.57
CA GLY A 821 -2.22 12.88 -11.41
C GLY A 821 -1.85 13.97 -10.40
N VAL A 822 -1.00 14.93 -10.77
CA VAL A 822 -0.59 16.06 -9.96
C VAL A 822 -0.72 17.34 -10.77
N ILE A 823 -1.13 18.44 -10.14
CA ILE A 823 -1.09 19.75 -10.79
C ILE A 823 0.19 20.46 -10.35
N ILE A 824 1.05 20.73 -11.32
CA ILE A 824 2.27 21.49 -11.13
C ILE A 824 2.03 22.90 -11.68
N GLY A 825 2.20 23.91 -10.85
CA GLY A 825 1.90 25.27 -11.27
C GLY A 825 2.48 26.33 -10.37
N GLU A 826 1.96 27.53 -10.51
CA GLU A 826 2.34 28.69 -9.73
C GLU A 826 1.07 29.34 -9.17
N ARG A 827 1.14 29.79 -7.92
CA ARG A 827 0.10 30.61 -7.27
C ARG A 827 0.55 32.06 -7.27
N PHE A 828 -0.35 32.97 -7.62
CA PHE A 828 -0.12 34.39 -7.44
C PHE A 828 -0.44 34.80 -6.00
N ILE A 829 0.52 35.35 -5.26
CA ILE A 829 0.35 35.80 -3.88
C ILE A 829 0.53 37.31 -3.80
N ARG A 830 -0.45 38.01 -3.24
CA ARG A 830 -0.37 39.44 -2.90
C ARG A 830 -0.24 39.60 -1.38
N PRO A 831 0.65 40.47 -0.89
CA PRO A 831 0.80 40.74 0.53
C PRO A 831 -0.41 41.53 1.11
N PRO A 832 -0.78 41.27 2.38
CA PRO A 832 -1.80 42.04 3.08
C PRO A 832 -1.53 43.55 3.06
N PRO A 833 -2.56 44.42 3.02
CA PRO A 833 -2.39 45.88 2.98
C PRO A 833 -1.44 46.44 4.06
N GLU A 834 -1.51 45.89 5.27
CA GLU A 834 -0.69 46.25 6.43
C GLU A 834 0.82 45.94 6.29
N HIS A 835 1.19 45.05 5.37
CA HIS A 835 2.58 44.66 5.11
C HIS A 835 3.19 45.35 3.89
N ARG A 836 2.39 46.09 3.10
CA ARG A 836 2.88 46.82 1.92
C ARG A 836 3.85 47.95 2.34
N PRO A 837 4.87 48.27 1.51
CA PRO A 837 5.76 49.40 1.77
C PRO A 837 4.98 50.71 1.91
N MET A 838 5.36 51.59 2.84
CA MET A 838 4.83 52.95 2.88
C MET A 838 5.23 53.69 1.60
N GLU A 839 4.27 54.26 0.90
CA GLU A 839 4.52 55.09 -0.28
C GLU A 839 5.29 56.35 0.13
N TYR A 840 6.42 56.59 -0.53
CA TYR A 840 7.36 57.68 -0.24
C TYR A 840 6.88 58.97 -0.90
N ASP A 841 6.46 59.94 -0.09
CA ASP A 841 6.28 61.33 -0.50
C ASP A 841 7.24 62.24 0.30
N PRO A 842 8.39 62.63 -0.27
CA PRO A 842 9.39 63.45 0.40
C PRO A 842 8.95 64.92 0.61
N ASP A 843 7.89 65.35 -0.06
CA ASP A 843 7.51 66.76 -0.07
C ASP A 843 6.54 67.12 1.06
N SER A 844 5.90 66.14 1.72
CA SER A 844 4.81 66.39 2.67
C SER A 844 5.15 66.26 4.17
N ARG A 845 6.36 65.85 4.58
CA ARG A 845 6.65 65.52 6.01
C ARG A 845 7.95 66.15 6.59
N PRO A 846 7.87 67.06 7.60
CA PRO A 846 9.03 67.72 8.22
C PRO A 846 10.02 66.80 8.97
N LEU A 847 9.58 65.61 9.41
CA LEU A 847 10.38 64.68 10.22
C LEU A 847 11.42 63.88 9.42
N ASP A 848 11.33 63.92 8.10
CA ASP A 848 12.23 63.22 7.18
C ASP A 848 13.37 64.14 6.69
N ARG A 849 13.38 65.42 7.09
CA ARG A 849 14.41 66.40 6.74
C ARG A 849 15.39 66.58 7.89
N MET A 850 16.69 66.48 7.60
CA MET A 850 17.73 66.77 8.58
C MET A 850 17.58 68.21 9.11
N PRO A 851 17.52 68.41 10.44
CA PRO A 851 17.45 69.76 11.00
C PRO A 851 18.65 70.60 10.58
N ASN A 852 18.41 71.84 10.18
CA ASN A 852 19.49 72.79 9.99
C ASN A 852 19.99 73.28 11.36
N TYR A 853 20.94 72.55 11.94
CA TYR A 853 21.47 72.87 13.26
C TYR A 853 22.24 74.20 13.33
N ALA A 854 22.51 74.83 12.17
CA ALA A 854 23.17 76.12 12.04
C ALA A 854 22.20 77.24 11.58
N ASP A 855 20.89 77.03 11.69
CA ASP A 855 19.89 78.01 11.29
C ASP A 855 19.98 79.28 12.15
N THR A 856 20.42 80.36 11.53
CA THR A 856 20.58 81.67 12.19
C THR A 856 19.25 82.32 12.56
N ALA A 857 18.11 81.76 12.10
CA ALA A 857 16.79 82.17 12.56
C ALA A 857 16.53 81.80 14.04
N ASP A 858 17.16 80.74 14.54
CA ASP A 858 17.01 80.30 15.94
C ASP A 858 17.87 81.15 16.89
N ASP A 859 19.13 81.41 16.52
CA ASP A 859 20.03 82.36 17.19
C ASP A 859 21.11 82.80 16.18
N PRO A 860 21.37 84.11 15.99
CA PRO A 860 22.38 84.59 15.04
C PRO A 860 23.79 84.02 15.27
N GLN A 861 24.10 83.59 16.50
CA GLN A 861 25.38 83.05 16.93
C GLN A 861 25.38 81.53 17.09
N ILE A 862 24.34 80.83 16.61
CA ILE A 862 24.19 79.38 16.78
C ILE A 862 25.35 78.54 16.24
N LYS A 863 26.09 79.07 15.27
CA LYS A 863 27.29 78.46 14.71
C LYS A 863 28.42 78.31 15.74
N LEU A 864 28.39 79.06 16.84
CA LEU A 864 29.35 78.95 17.94
C LEU A 864 29.15 77.69 18.78
N GLU A 865 27.98 77.04 18.71
CA GLU A 865 27.75 75.77 19.37
C GLU A 865 28.76 74.71 18.89
N GLY A 866 29.30 73.94 19.83
CA GLY A 866 30.30 72.92 19.57
C GLY A 866 31.34 72.79 20.68
N ASN A 867 32.44 72.15 20.31
CA ASN A 867 33.53 71.82 21.22
C ASN A 867 34.69 72.83 21.07
N TRP A 868 35.25 73.22 22.20
CA TRP A 868 36.27 74.26 22.30
C TRP A 868 37.36 73.84 23.29
N PHE A 869 38.59 74.23 23.01
CA PHE A 869 39.71 74.10 23.94
C PHE A 869 40.09 75.48 24.43
N VAL A 870 40.08 75.70 25.75
CA VAL A 870 40.34 77.00 26.37
C VAL A 870 41.69 77.00 27.11
N THR A 871 42.40 78.11 26.98
CA THR A 871 43.63 78.41 27.72
C THR A 871 43.51 79.79 28.36
N TRP A 872 44.01 79.92 29.58
CA TRP A 872 44.11 81.19 30.30
C TRP A 872 45.58 81.54 30.53
N SER A 873 45.91 82.82 30.40
CA SER A 873 47.20 83.37 30.82
C SER A 873 47.08 84.00 32.20
N ASN A 874 48.17 83.96 32.96
CA ASN A 874 48.26 84.50 34.34
C ASN A 874 47.21 83.93 35.31
N SER A 875 46.78 82.67 35.09
CA SER A 875 45.85 81.93 35.94
C SER A 875 46.52 80.65 36.43
N ASP A 876 46.13 80.18 37.62
CA ASP A 876 46.50 78.84 38.13
C ASP A 876 45.65 77.72 37.48
N GLU A 877 44.63 78.08 36.68
CA GLU A 877 43.78 77.12 35.98
C GLU A 877 44.51 76.41 34.83
N THR A 878 44.37 75.09 34.77
CA THR A 878 44.90 74.29 33.65
C THR A 878 44.00 74.41 32.41
N PRO A 879 44.55 74.34 31.18
CA PRO A 879 43.76 74.35 29.95
C PRO A 879 42.64 73.32 29.97
N ALA A 880 41.48 73.66 29.42
CA ALA A 880 40.27 72.85 29.59
C ALA A 880 39.53 72.59 28.27
N LEU A 881 38.71 71.54 28.28
CA LEU A 881 37.75 71.23 27.23
C LEU A 881 36.41 71.87 27.58
N VAL A 882 35.80 72.57 26.63
CA VAL A 882 34.53 73.28 26.82
C VAL A 882 33.53 72.85 25.76
N ALA A 883 32.38 72.35 26.21
CA ALA A 883 31.21 72.12 25.38
C ALA A 883 30.28 73.34 25.48
N LEU A 884 30.20 74.13 24.42
CA LEU A 884 29.32 75.30 24.35
C LEU A 884 28.04 74.90 23.61
N THR A 885 26.89 74.99 24.26
CA THR A 885 25.59 74.58 23.69
C THR A 885 24.49 75.62 23.90
N LYS A 886 23.61 75.72 22.91
CA LYS A 886 22.36 76.48 22.96
C LYS A 886 21.26 75.43 23.05
N GLY A 887 20.77 75.20 24.26
CA GLY A 887 20.00 74.01 24.65
C GLY A 887 18.79 73.65 23.78
N GLY A 888 18.15 72.55 24.13
CA GLY A 888 16.95 72.05 23.47
C GLY A 888 16.44 70.82 24.20
N SER A 889 15.30 70.29 23.75
CA SER A 889 14.69 69.13 24.39
C SER A 889 14.21 68.11 23.37
N ARG A 890 14.12 66.85 23.79
CA ARG A 890 13.48 65.79 22.98
C ARG A 890 11.97 66.00 23.04
N LYS A 891 11.34 66.28 21.91
CA LYS A 891 9.89 66.45 21.79
C LYS A 891 9.25 65.22 21.15
N CYS A 892 8.04 64.91 21.60
CA CYS A 892 7.17 63.89 21.03
C CYS A 892 6.46 64.43 19.80
N TRP A 893 6.50 63.71 18.67
CA TRP A 893 5.87 64.17 17.42
C TRP A 893 4.68 63.33 16.95
N ASP A 894 4.47 62.14 17.52
CA ASP A 894 3.34 61.27 17.19
C ASP A 894 2.81 60.64 18.48
N TYR A 895 1.51 60.71 18.76
CA TYR A 895 0.93 60.25 20.04
C TYR A 895 0.04 59.01 19.87
N GLU A 896 -0.48 58.73 18.68
CA GLU A 896 -1.51 57.71 18.48
C GLU A 896 -0.92 56.29 18.46
N ASP A 897 0.27 56.09 17.86
CA ASP A 897 0.94 54.78 17.77
C ASP A 897 2.16 54.64 18.71
N GLY A 898 2.33 55.60 19.62
CA GLY A 898 3.49 55.72 20.50
C GLY A 898 4.41 56.89 20.13
N CYS A 899 5.21 57.33 21.10
CA CYS A 899 5.93 58.59 20.98
C CYS A 899 7.23 58.50 20.15
N TRP A 900 7.25 59.14 18.98
CA TRP A 900 8.47 59.35 18.16
C TRP A 900 9.24 60.59 18.64
N TYR A 901 10.36 60.40 19.34
CA TYR A 901 11.11 61.51 19.94
C TYR A 901 12.23 62.04 19.04
N HIS A 902 12.12 63.29 18.62
CA HIS A 902 13.21 64.03 17.95
C HIS A 902 13.72 65.17 18.84
N TRP A 903 15.03 65.42 18.77
CA TRP A 903 15.59 66.62 19.39
C TRP A 903 15.07 67.86 18.65
N LYS A 904 14.51 68.80 19.41
CA LYS A 904 14.05 70.09 18.90
C LYS A 904 14.81 71.18 19.64
N ARG A 905 15.44 72.10 18.89
CA ARG A 905 16.03 73.29 19.46
C ARG A 905 14.94 74.16 20.08
N GLU A 906 15.22 74.74 21.25
CA GLU A 906 14.37 75.73 21.89
C GLU A 906 15.05 77.09 21.67
N PRO A 907 14.52 77.96 20.77
CA PRO A 907 15.18 79.22 20.40
C PRO A 907 15.47 80.15 21.60
N ASP A 908 14.65 80.04 22.64
CA ASP A 908 14.74 80.78 23.90
C ASP A 908 15.66 80.13 24.94
N ALA A 909 16.26 78.96 24.67
CA ALA A 909 17.19 78.33 25.59
C ALA A 909 18.41 79.23 25.87
N ALA A 910 18.84 79.27 27.13
CA ALA A 910 20.08 79.96 27.50
C ALA A 910 21.31 79.24 26.92
N TRP A 911 22.34 80.02 26.57
CA TRP A 911 23.66 79.45 26.27
C TRP A 911 24.25 78.86 27.56
N LYS A 912 24.91 77.71 27.44
CA LYS A 912 25.63 77.07 28.54
C LYS A 912 26.99 76.58 28.06
N ALA A 913 28.00 76.76 28.90
CA ALA A 913 29.32 76.15 28.74
C ALA A 913 29.52 75.12 29.84
N ILE A 914 29.88 73.91 29.43
CA ILE A 914 30.28 72.84 30.34
C ILE A 914 31.77 72.63 30.14
N LEU A 915 32.53 72.81 31.20
CA LEU A 915 33.98 72.82 31.19
C LEU A 915 34.53 71.59 31.94
N PHE A 916 35.59 71.00 31.39
CA PHE A 916 36.30 69.87 31.96
C PHE A 916 37.81 70.06 31.92
N GLN A 917 38.46 69.90 33.06
CA GLN A 917 39.90 70.03 33.21
C GLN A 917 40.61 68.66 33.23
N PRO A 918 41.91 68.60 32.87
CA PRO A 918 42.68 67.36 32.86
C PRO A 918 42.84 66.69 34.23
N ASP A 919 42.65 67.44 35.33
CA ASP A 919 42.65 66.89 36.69
C ASP A 919 41.33 66.17 37.06
N GLY A 920 40.38 66.17 36.13
CA GLY A 920 39.10 65.50 36.23
C GLY A 920 38.00 66.31 36.91
N SER A 921 38.28 67.58 37.22
CA SER A 921 37.27 68.52 37.69
C SER A 921 36.39 69.01 36.54
N SER A 922 35.15 69.38 36.87
CA SER A 922 34.18 69.87 35.91
C SER A 922 33.36 71.00 36.49
N SER A 923 33.17 72.06 35.72
CA SER A 923 32.36 73.21 36.09
C SER A 923 31.35 73.54 34.99
N SER A 924 30.29 74.26 35.35
CA SER A 924 29.32 74.78 34.39
C SER A 924 29.22 76.28 34.55
N SER A 925 29.00 76.99 33.46
CA SER A 925 28.66 78.40 33.50
C SER A 925 27.33 78.60 34.24
N ASP A 926 27.27 79.59 35.13
CA ASP A 926 26.02 80.03 35.75
C ASP A 926 25.16 80.81 34.75
N GLU A 927 25.80 81.68 33.94
CA GLU A 927 25.13 82.46 32.90
C GLU A 927 26.07 82.70 31.70
N ILE A 928 25.49 82.69 30.49
CA ILE A 928 26.17 83.16 29.27
C ILE A 928 25.27 84.16 28.55
N THR A 929 25.77 85.37 28.36
CA THR A 929 25.12 86.37 27.50
C THR A 929 25.90 86.50 26.20
N MET A 930 25.20 86.41 25.07
CA MET A 930 25.77 86.50 23.73
C MET A 930 25.07 87.60 22.95
N SER A 931 25.83 88.54 22.37
CA SER A 931 25.29 89.57 21.49
C SER A 931 25.30 89.13 20.03
N ALA A 932 24.45 89.74 19.19
CA ALA A 932 24.43 89.49 17.76
C ALA A 932 25.76 89.78 17.04
N GLY A 933 26.64 90.60 17.64
CA GLY A 933 27.99 90.91 17.12
C GLY A 933 29.09 89.98 17.63
N GLY A 934 28.75 88.88 18.33
CA GLY A 934 29.71 87.90 18.85
C GLY A 934 30.39 88.31 20.16
N ALA A 935 30.05 89.46 20.76
CA ALA A 935 30.51 89.75 22.12
C ALA A 935 29.79 88.81 23.09
N MET A 936 30.58 88.08 23.88
CA MET A 936 30.18 87.00 24.78
C MET A 936 30.63 87.33 26.19
N THR A 937 29.79 87.02 27.17
CA THR A 937 30.16 87.11 28.58
C THR A 937 29.75 85.82 29.25
N VAL A 938 30.68 85.21 29.98
CA VAL A 938 30.46 83.97 30.74
C VAL A 938 30.68 84.27 32.20
N ASP A 939 29.66 83.98 33.00
CA ASP A 939 29.77 83.97 34.46
C ASP A 939 29.97 82.52 34.90
N TRP A 940 31.11 82.25 35.53
CA TRP A 940 31.51 80.91 35.98
C TRP A 940 31.10 80.67 37.43
N SER A 941 30.76 79.42 37.74
CA SER A 941 30.37 78.98 39.07
C SER A 941 31.44 79.24 40.14
N TYR A 942 31.01 79.42 41.39
CA TYR A 942 31.86 79.55 42.58
C TYR A 942 33.01 78.51 42.58
N SER A 943 34.23 78.94 42.90
CA SER A 943 35.51 78.20 42.89
C SER A 943 36.25 78.04 41.55
N HIS A 944 35.67 78.39 40.40
CA HIS A 944 36.37 78.36 39.10
C HIS A 944 36.89 79.74 38.70
N LEU A 945 38.14 79.82 38.24
CA LEU A 945 38.87 81.08 38.07
C LEU A 945 38.80 81.91 39.36
N GLY A 946 38.97 81.24 40.52
CA GLY A 946 39.09 81.85 41.85
C GLY A 946 38.08 81.44 42.92
N ASN A 947 38.39 81.79 44.17
CA ASN A 947 37.58 81.44 45.36
C ASN A 947 36.13 81.98 45.34
N TRP A 948 35.84 82.99 44.53
CA TRP A 948 34.53 83.67 44.47
C TRP A 948 33.80 83.51 43.12
N GLY A 949 34.37 82.74 42.18
CA GLY A 949 33.91 82.67 40.80
C GLY A 949 34.57 83.74 39.90
N GLY A 950 34.49 83.53 38.59
CA GLY A 950 35.15 84.36 37.58
C GLY A 950 34.22 84.79 36.46
N LYS A 951 34.55 85.91 35.81
CA LYS A 951 33.80 86.45 34.67
C LYS A 951 34.69 86.57 33.45
N SER A 952 34.32 85.92 32.36
CA SER A 952 34.98 86.05 31.06
C SER A 952 34.26 87.06 30.20
N THR A 953 34.99 88.04 29.65
CA THR A 953 34.49 88.97 28.64
C THR A 953 35.23 88.68 27.34
N LEU A 954 34.50 88.17 26.35
CA LEU A 954 35.04 87.51 25.18
C LEU A 954 34.43 88.08 23.89
N GLN A 955 35.16 87.94 22.80
CA GLN A 955 34.71 88.20 21.45
C GLN A 955 34.84 86.91 20.66
N ALA A 956 33.70 86.39 20.23
CA ALA A 956 33.60 85.15 19.47
C ALA A 956 33.71 85.40 17.97
N SER A 957 34.35 84.43 17.30
CA SER A 957 34.36 84.23 15.86
C SER A 957 34.16 82.73 15.60
N ASP A 958 33.91 82.34 14.34
CA ASP A 958 33.56 80.96 14.00
C ASP A 958 34.55 79.92 14.54
N ASN A 959 35.86 80.21 14.57
CA ASN A 959 36.90 79.24 14.97
C ASN A 959 37.73 79.65 16.20
N SER A 960 37.50 80.84 16.76
CA SER A 960 38.24 81.32 17.93
C SER A 960 37.39 82.26 18.79
N ILE A 961 37.46 82.11 20.11
CA ILE A 961 36.85 83.04 21.06
C ILE A 961 37.98 83.62 21.90
N ARG A 962 38.10 84.95 21.95
CA ARG A 962 39.23 85.61 22.64
C ARG A 962 38.74 86.72 23.54
N GLY A 963 39.44 86.95 24.63
CA GLY A 963 39.24 88.15 25.42
C GLY A 963 39.99 88.07 26.73
N SER A 964 39.32 88.49 27.79
CA SER A 964 39.91 88.51 29.11
C SER A 964 38.99 87.89 30.14
N TRP A 965 39.58 87.16 31.08
CA TRP A 965 38.91 86.73 32.30
C TRP A 965 39.28 87.66 33.44
N ARG A 966 38.41 87.74 34.46
CA ARG A 966 38.69 88.44 35.71
C ARG A 966 38.07 87.70 36.90
N TYR A 967 38.74 87.78 38.05
CA TYR A 967 38.08 87.51 39.34
C TYR A 967 36.95 88.51 39.56
N SER A 968 36.01 88.21 40.45
CA SER A 968 34.98 89.17 40.86
C SER A 968 35.54 90.49 41.39
N ASP A 969 36.80 90.51 41.84
CA ASP A 969 37.32 91.58 42.69
C ASP A 969 38.71 92.18 42.36
N GLU A 970 39.74 91.53 41.76
CA GLU A 970 41.04 92.26 41.63
C GLU A 970 42.11 91.89 40.55
N ASP A 971 42.03 90.80 39.75
CA ASP A 971 43.00 90.53 38.65
C ASP A 971 42.37 90.16 37.29
N ASN A 972 43.09 90.44 36.18
CA ASN A 972 42.71 90.08 34.82
C ASN A 972 43.80 89.27 34.08
N GLY A 973 43.38 88.35 33.20
CA GLY A 973 44.28 87.62 32.31
C GLY A 973 43.66 87.40 30.93
N GLU A 974 44.48 87.03 29.95
CA GLU A 974 44.01 86.74 28.58
C GLU A 974 43.41 85.33 28.50
N GLU A 975 42.29 85.19 27.80
CA GLU A 975 41.58 83.92 27.60
C GLU A 975 41.41 83.64 26.11
N HIS A 976 41.72 82.42 25.69
CA HIS A 976 41.70 82.01 24.30
C HIS A 976 41.06 80.63 24.13
N TRP A 977 40.01 80.56 23.31
CA TRP A 977 39.31 79.34 22.95
C TRP A 977 39.59 79.03 21.49
N VAL A 978 39.90 77.78 21.21
CA VAL A 978 40.12 77.24 19.86
C VAL A 978 39.06 76.19 19.59
N ARG A 979 38.37 76.28 18.43
CA ARG A 979 37.38 75.27 18.06
C ARG A 979 38.03 73.92 17.83
N ILE A 980 37.42 72.88 18.36
CA ILE A 980 37.81 71.48 18.15
C ILE A 980 36.71 70.79 17.34
N ASN A 981 37.05 70.33 16.14
CA ASN A 981 36.13 69.57 15.30
C ASN A 981 36.21 68.08 15.63
N SER A 982 35.05 67.44 15.70
CA SER A 982 34.90 65.98 15.77
C SER A 982 34.95 65.36 14.38
N ALA A 983 35.47 64.16 14.27
CA ALA A 983 35.40 63.33 13.07
C ALA A 983 35.08 61.88 13.43
N ILE A 984 34.48 61.14 12.49
CA ILE A 984 34.19 59.71 12.63
C ILE A 984 35.02 58.97 11.60
N ASN A 985 35.75 57.96 12.06
CA ASN A 985 36.65 57.19 11.22
C ASN A 985 36.19 55.73 11.11
N GLU A 986 35.54 55.20 12.14
CA GLU A 986 35.11 53.79 12.21
C GLU A 986 33.70 53.67 12.80
N VAL A 987 32.98 52.65 12.33
CA VAL A 987 31.64 52.27 12.78
C VAL A 987 31.68 50.83 13.26
N GLU A 988 31.09 50.54 14.42
CA GLU A 988 31.02 49.21 15.02
C GLU A 988 29.58 48.85 15.39
N VAL A 989 29.21 47.60 15.11
CA VAL A 989 27.97 46.96 15.57
C VAL A 989 28.35 45.65 16.28
N ARG A 990 27.58 45.29 17.32
CA ARG A 990 27.76 44.04 18.06
C ARG A 990 26.52 43.16 17.96
N HIS A 991 26.72 41.88 17.66
CA HIS A 991 25.69 40.84 17.58
C HIS A 991 26.04 39.71 18.55
N GLY A 992 25.55 39.77 19.79
CA GLY A 992 26.01 38.85 20.83
C GLY A 992 27.52 39.02 21.06
N ASP A 993 28.30 37.97 20.79
CA ASP A 993 29.77 37.97 20.90
C ASP A 993 30.48 38.42 19.61
N GLU A 994 29.77 38.52 18.48
CA GLU A 994 30.33 38.97 17.20
C GLU A 994 30.43 40.49 17.12
N ILE A 995 31.56 40.99 16.63
CA ILE A 995 31.82 42.43 16.45
C ILE A 995 32.12 42.69 14.97
N GLU A 996 31.26 43.46 14.31
CA GLU A 996 31.52 43.98 12.97
C GLU A 996 32.00 45.43 13.09
N ARG A 997 33.24 45.70 12.68
CA ARG A 997 33.81 47.05 12.66
C ARG A 997 34.34 47.38 11.28
N LYS A 998 33.94 48.53 10.74
CA LYS A 998 34.26 49.00 9.39
C LYS A 998 34.68 50.47 9.38
N PRO A 999 35.50 50.91 8.41
CA PRO A 999 35.77 52.33 8.19
C PRO A 999 34.48 53.09 7.80
N VAL A 1000 34.44 54.38 8.10
CA VAL A 1000 33.32 55.25 7.71
C VAL A 1000 33.11 55.21 6.18
N GLY A 1001 31.87 55.04 5.74
CA GLY A 1001 31.48 54.90 4.33
C GLY A 1001 31.19 53.46 3.88
N GLU A 1002 31.72 52.43 4.57
CA GLU A 1002 31.32 51.05 4.35
C GLU A 1002 30.18 50.66 5.30
N PRO A 1003 29.03 50.16 4.81
CA PRO A 1003 27.91 49.84 5.67
C PRO A 1003 28.20 48.61 6.54
N VAL A 1004 28.03 48.80 7.85
CA VAL A 1004 27.90 47.72 8.84
C VAL A 1004 26.51 47.10 8.75
N THR A 1005 26.36 45.83 9.13
CA THR A 1005 25.07 45.13 9.14
C THR A 1005 24.49 45.09 10.54
N VAL A 1006 23.23 45.47 10.67
CA VAL A 1006 22.47 45.41 11.91
C VAL A 1006 21.33 44.41 11.76
N ARG A 1007 21.24 43.42 12.65
CA ARG A 1007 20.19 42.40 12.63
C ARG A 1007 19.14 42.64 13.70
N THR A 1008 17.88 42.41 13.37
CA THR A 1008 16.75 42.43 14.31
C THR A 1008 15.71 41.39 13.87
N GLN A 1009 14.81 40.96 14.76
CA GLN A 1009 13.85 39.88 14.48
C GLN A 1009 12.41 40.40 14.42
N TRP A 1010 11.65 39.97 13.41
CA TRP A 1010 10.20 40.16 13.33
C TRP A 1010 9.47 39.20 14.28
N ARG A 1011 8.45 39.70 15.00
CA ARG A 1011 7.73 38.93 16.04
C ARG A 1011 6.34 38.44 15.60
N ASN A 1012 5.40 39.32 15.26
CA ASN A 1012 4.03 38.98 14.80
C ASN A 1012 3.27 40.24 14.29
N THR A 1013 2.02 40.05 13.81
CA THR A 1013 1.15 41.05 13.16
C THR A 1013 0.38 41.98 14.11
N THR A 1014 -0.01 41.50 15.31
CA THR A 1014 -0.93 42.20 16.24
C THR A 1014 -0.31 43.33 17.07
N TYR A 1015 0.93 43.74 16.80
CA TYR A 1015 1.70 44.56 17.72
C TYR A 1015 2.18 45.86 17.10
N HIS A 1016 1.40 46.92 17.32
CA HIS A 1016 1.56 48.24 16.67
C HIS A 1016 2.42 49.26 17.47
N MET A 1017 2.97 48.91 18.63
CA MET A 1017 3.61 49.89 19.53
C MET A 1017 5.15 49.94 19.47
N ARG A 1018 5.69 51.12 19.80
CA ARG A 1018 7.12 51.48 19.96
C ARG A 1018 7.97 50.39 20.64
N GLY A 1019 9.08 49.99 20.01
CA GLY A 1019 10.11 49.13 20.63
C GLY A 1019 9.82 47.62 20.60
N ASN A 1020 8.94 47.14 19.71
CA ASN A 1020 8.55 45.73 19.65
C ASN A 1020 9.51 44.81 18.86
N ARG A 1021 10.66 45.34 18.44
CA ARG A 1021 11.80 44.58 17.92
C ARG A 1021 13.00 44.87 18.80
N SER A 1022 13.96 43.95 18.87
CA SER A 1022 15.20 44.19 19.62
C SER A 1022 15.85 45.47 19.09
N GLY A 1023 15.92 46.49 19.94
CA GLY A 1023 16.69 47.68 19.66
C GLY A 1023 18.15 47.31 19.50
N PHE A 1024 18.89 48.14 18.77
CA PHE A 1024 20.31 47.90 18.52
C PHE A 1024 21.10 49.16 18.81
N SER A 1025 22.41 49.02 18.94
CA SER A 1025 23.31 50.15 19.13
C SER A 1025 24.40 50.15 18.07
N ILE A 1026 24.63 51.30 17.46
CA ILE A 1026 25.79 51.53 16.60
C ILE A 1026 26.79 52.39 17.36
N ARG A 1027 28.05 51.98 17.37
CA ARG A 1027 29.16 52.73 17.95
C ARG A 1027 29.95 53.41 16.85
N PHE A 1028 30.28 54.68 17.05
CA PHE A 1028 31.04 55.50 16.13
C PHE A 1028 32.32 55.94 16.83
N PHE A 1029 33.47 55.69 16.22
CA PHE A 1029 34.78 56.01 16.79
C PHE A 1029 35.50 57.06 15.95
N GLY A 1030 36.25 57.91 16.62
CA GLY A 1030 37.00 58.98 15.97
C GLY A 1030 37.41 60.07 16.95
N PRO A 1031 38.25 61.01 16.52
CA PRO A 1031 38.79 62.04 17.39
C PRO A 1031 37.72 63.06 17.81
N ASN A 1032 37.86 63.56 19.04
CA ASN A 1032 37.10 64.68 19.59
C ASN A 1032 35.56 64.49 19.66
N LEU A 1033 35.09 63.25 19.78
CA LEU A 1033 33.65 62.93 19.92
C LEU A 1033 33.09 63.18 21.33
N TRP A 1034 33.78 63.97 22.16
CA TRP A 1034 33.31 64.46 23.46
C TRP A 1034 32.38 65.68 23.29
N GLY A 1035 31.78 66.19 24.36
CA GLY A 1035 31.00 67.43 24.30
C GLY A 1035 29.76 67.37 23.40
N VAL A 1036 29.51 68.39 22.58
CA VAL A 1036 28.29 68.54 21.79
C VAL A 1036 28.33 67.65 20.54
N GLN A 1037 27.42 66.68 20.45
CA GLN A 1037 27.24 65.79 19.30
C GLN A 1037 25.79 65.82 18.82
N ARG A 1038 25.57 65.88 17.51
CA ARG A 1038 24.24 65.96 16.88
C ARG A 1038 23.95 64.64 16.18
N VAL A 1039 22.84 63.99 16.53
CA VAL A 1039 22.45 62.69 15.96
C VAL A 1039 21.06 62.83 15.35
N PHE A 1040 20.88 62.38 14.11
CA PHE A 1040 19.61 62.43 13.40
C PHE A 1040 19.35 61.15 12.58
N MET A 1041 18.11 60.69 12.58
CA MET A 1041 17.63 59.55 11.81
C MET A 1041 16.30 59.93 11.11
N PRO A 1042 16.16 59.74 9.79
CA PRO A 1042 14.91 60.01 9.07
C PRO A 1042 13.77 59.06 9.49
N ARG A 1043 12.51 59.52 9.47
CA ARG A 1043 11.33 58.76 9.93
C ARG A 1043 10.86 57.70 8.93
N TYR A 1044 10.98 57.92 7.61
CA TYR A 1044 10.52 57.00 6.56
C TYR A 1044 11.17 55.61 6.58
N ARG A 1045 12.18 55.43 7.43
CA ARG A 1045 12.87 54.16 7.67
C ARG A 1045 12.41 53.42 8.92
N ASP A 1046 11.44 53.96 9.66
CA ASP A 1046 10.83 53.30 10.83
C ASP A 1046 11.88 52.91 11.90
N ILE A 1047 12.94 53.71 12.07
CA ILE A 1047 13.95 53.58 13.13
C ILE A 1047 14.05 54.90 13.90
N GLU A 1048 13.94 54.84 15.23
CA GLU A 1048 14.01 56.00 16.13
C GLU A 1048 15.31 56.01 16.94
N VAL A 1049 15.99 57.15 17.02
CA VAL A 1049 17.11 57.37 17.96
C VAL A 1049 16.58 57.37 19.39
N SER A 1050 16.88 56.33 20.17
CA SER A 1050 16.40 56.18 21.55
C SER A 1050 17.34 56.80 22.58
N GLY A 1051 18.63 56.94 22.27
CA GLY A 1051 19.58 57.66 23.12
C GLY A 1051 21.00 57.68 22.58
N MET A 1052 21.86 58.46 23.22
CA MET A 1052 23.28 58.57 22.91
C MET A 1052 24.09 58.44 24.21
N ARG A 1053 25.23 57.75 24.14
CA ARG A 1053 26.22 57.63 25.21
C ARG A 1053 27.62 57.86 24.65
N TYR A 1054 28.57 58.22 25.49
CA TYR A 1054 29.99 58.33 25.13
C TYR A 1054 30.72 57.04 25.47
N VAL A 1055 31.62 56.61 24.61
CA VAL A 1055 32.44 55.40 24.76
C VAL A 1055 33.78 55.81 25.35
N CYS A 1056 34.08 55.36 26.57
CA CYS A 1056 35.25 55.78 27.33
C CYS A 1056 36.50 54.94 27.01
N GLU A 1057 37.68 55.52 27.23
CA GLU A 1057 38.99 54.93 26.95
C GLU A 1057 39.56 54.11 28.12
N TRP A 1058 38.85 53.06 28.58
CA TRP A 1058 39.30 52.26 29.72
C TRP A 1058 40.34 51.18 29.35
N ASP A 1059 41.38 51.05 30.19
CA ASP A 1059 42.64 50.30 30.03
C ASP A 1059 42.57 48.83 30.54
N GLY A 1060 41.53 48.06 30.17
CA GLY A 1060 41.34 46.67 30.65
C GLY A 1060 40.69 45.70 29.65
N GLU A 1061 41.20 44.47 29.60
CA GLU A 1061 41.06 43.41 28.58
C GLU A 1061 39.64 42.91 28.16
N THR A 1062 38.53 43.58 28.50
CA THR A 1062 37.17 43.04 28.21
C THR A 1062 36.10 43.99 27.64
N GLY A 1063 36.44 45.23 27.25
CA GLY A 1063 35.61 46.04 26.34
C GLY A 1063 35.19 47.41 26.87
N TYR A 1064 34.76 48.28 25.95
CA TYR A 1064 34.45 49.68 26.25
C TYR A 1064 33.19 49.84 27.13
N GLU A 1065 33.31 50.60 28.22
CA GLU A 1065 32.16 51.13 28.96
C GLU A 1065 31.56 52.35 28.24
N SER A 1066 30.23 52.46 28.26
CA SER A 1066 29.52 53.62 27.70
C SER A 1066 28.82 54.42 28.79
N HIS A 1067 29.00 55.74 28.79
CA HIS A 1067 28.52 56.63 29.84
C HIS A 1067 27.71 57.81 29.26
N PRO A 1068 26.60 58.24 29.88
CA PRO A 1068 25.79 59.36 29.38
C PRO A 1068 26.50 60.73 29.51
N ASN A 1069 27.48 60.84 30.40
CA ASN A 1069 28.28 62.05 30.60
C ASN A 1069 29.72 61.81 30.14
N TRP A 1070 30.16 62.56 29.12
CA TRP A 1070 31.51 62.47 28.55
C TRP A 1070 32.61 62.84 29.55
N GLY A 1071 32.30 63.64 30.56
CA GLY A 1071 33.22 63.98 31.64
C GLY A 1071 33.78 62.79 32.40
N VAL A 1072 32.95 61.76 32.59
CA VAL A 1072 33.39 60.51 33.22
C VAL A 1072 34.42 59.80 32.34
N CYS A 1073 34.26 59.84 31.03
CA CYS A 1073 35.23 59.27 30.10
C CYS A 1073 36.56 60.01 30.12
N ILE A 1074 36.58 61.33 30.32
CA ILE A 1074 37.84 62.09 30.46
C ILE A 1074 38.64 61.60 31.67
N ASN A 1075 37.97 61.29 32.78
CA ASN A 1075 38.60 60.70 33.98
C ASN A 1075 39.04 59.24 33.77
N GLN A 1076 38.54 58.60 32.72
CA GLN A 1076 38.85 57.22 32.31
C GLN A 1076 39.68 57.21 31.03
N GLY A 1077 40.61 58.14 30.85
CA GLY A 1077 41.58 58.12 29.74
C GLY A 1077 41.15 58.88 28.48
N GLY A 1078 39.87 59.27 28.33
CA GLY A 1078 39.37 60.01 27.17
C GLY A 1078 38.05 59.47 26.60
N VAL A 1079 37.47 60.21 25.66
CA VAL A 1079 36.33 59.76 24.85
C VAL A 1079 36.85 59.21 23.53
N ARG A 1080 36.65 57.92 23.30
CA ARG A 1080 37.05 57.23 22.07
C ARG A 1080 35.97 57.28 20.98
N GLY A 1081 34.72 57.44 21.38
CA GLY A 1081 33.58 57.40 20.46
C GLY A 1081 32.24 57.72 21.11
N ILE A 1082 31.16 57.53 20.36
CA ILE A 1082 29.79 57.59 20.84
C ILE A 1082 29.03 56.32 20.48
N GLN A 1083 28.08 55.92 21.32
CA GLN A 1083 27.13 54.84 21.09
C GLN A 1083 25.74 55.45 20.90
N VAL A 1084 25.13 55.20 19.75
CA VAL A 1084 23.74 55.59 19.49
C VAL A 1084 22.86 54.36 19.61
N ASN A 1085 21.87 54.43 20.49
CA ASN A 1085 20.86 53.39 20.67
C ASN A 1085 19.66 53.72 19.78
N LEU A 1086 19.14 52.70 19.10
CA LEU A 1086 18.10 52.80 18.08
C LEU A 1086 16.96 51.83 18.39
N ASN A 1087 15.72 52.32 18.33
CA ASN A 1087 14.51 51.51 18.40
C ASN A 1087 14.02 51.23 16.98
N VAL A 1088 13.67 49.98 16.69
CA VAL A 1088 13.12 49.58 15.39
C VAL A 1088 11.61 49.46 15.49
N TRP A 1089 10.89 50.16 14.63
CA TRP A 1089 9.43 50.14 14.58
C TRP A 1089 8.92 48.98 13.72
N PRO A 1090 7.65 48.55 13.91
CA PRO A 1090 7.10 47.36 13.25
C PRO A 1090 7.16 47.40 11.72
N LYS A 1091 7.13 48.59 11.13
CA LYS A 1091 7.11 48.80 9.67
C LYS A 1091 8.50 48.79 9.02
N ALA A 1092 9.59 48.90 9.79
CA ALA A 1092 10.95 48.92 9.27
C ALA A 1092 11.28 47.69 8.42
N THR A 1093 11.95 47.93 7.29
CA THR A 1093 12.24 46.93 6.26
C THR A 1093 13.71 46.57 6.22
N THR A 1094 14.03 45.35 5.82
CA THR A 1094 15.40 45.00 5.42
C THR A 1094 15.87 45.93 4.29
N GLY A 1095 17.11 46.42 4.38
CA GLY A 1095 17.72 47.24 3.34
C GLY A 1095 18.69 48.31 3.83
N PRO A 1096 19.17 49.18 2.92
CA PRO A 1096 20.13 50.22 3.24
C PRO A 1096 19.48 51.37 4.01
N HIS A 1097 20.20 51.85 5.01
CA HIS A 1097 19.81 52.92 5.94
C HIS A 1097 20.97 53.90 6.14
N GLU A 1098 20.64 55.10 6.59
CA GLU A 1098 21.62 56.15 6.87
C GLU A 1098 21.29 56.83 8.20
N ILE A 1099 22.31 57.04 9.02
CA ILE A 1099 22.24 57.83 10.24
C ILE A 1099 23.16 59.04 10.10
N PHE A 1100 22.71 60.20 10.55
CA PHE A 1100 23.47 61.44 10.45
C PHE A 1100 24.10 61.78 11.78
N ILE A 1101 25.43 61.89 11.81
CA ILE A 1101 26.19 62.36 12.98
C ILE A 1101 26.91 63.65 12.62
N ASN A 1102 26.63 64.73 13.35
CA ASN A 1102 27.15 66.08 13.08
C ASN A 1102 26.95 66.57 11.63
N GLY A 1103 25.93 66.04 10.94
CA GLY A 1103 25.62 66.36 9.55
C GLY A 1103 26.28 65.45 8.51
N GLU A 1104 27.14 64.51 8.92
CA GLU A 1104 27.73 63.48 8.07
C GLU A 1104 26.80 62.26 8.00
N ALA A 1105 26.46 61.81 6.78
CA ALA A 1105 25.64 60.63 6.54
C ALA A 1105 26.49 59.35 6.64
N ILE A 1106 26.08 58.43 7.50
CA ILE A 1106 26.80 57.18 7.74
C ILE A 1106 25.88 56.00 7.35
N PRO A 1107 26.24 55.21 6.33
CA PRO A 1107 25.40 54.13 5.87
C PRO A 1107 25.49 52.89 6.78
N PHE A 1108 24.40 52.15 6.90
CA PHE A 1108 24.35 50.81 7.50
C PHE A 1108 23.23 49.99 6.85
N ASN A 1109 23.31 48.67 6.92
CA ASN A 1109 22.27 47.77 6.44
C ASN A 1109 21.44 47.27 7.60
N LEU A 1110 20.12 47.38 7.53
CA LEU A 1110 19.22 46.70 8.45
C LEU A 1110 18.83 45.35 7.84
N VAL A 1111 18.90 44.28 8.62
CA VAL A 1111 18.37 42.97 8.30
C VAL A 1111 17.29 42.64 9.31
N VAL A 1112 16.06 42.46 8.83
CA VAL A 1112 14.91 42.04 9.63
C VAL A 1112 14.68 40.56 9.38
N GLU A 1113 15.10 39.74 10.33
CA GLU A 1113 14.91 38.30 10.27
C GLU A 1113 13.43 37.94 10.40
N ASN A 1114 12.95 37.02 9.56
CA ASN A 1114 11.54 36.58 9.48
C ASN A 1114 10.56 37.65 8.97
N GLU A 1115 11.00 38.58 8.11
CA GLU A 1115 10.13 39.57 7.49
C GLU A 1115 9.05 38.92 6.58
N PRO A 1116 7.76 39.29 6.67
CA PRO A 1116 6.70 38.77 5.79
C PRO A 1116 6.83 39.29 4.34
N LEU A 1117 6.19 38.60 3.39
CA LEU A 1117 6.16 38.97 1.97
C LEU A 1117 5.57 40.39 1.80
N ARG A 1118 6.18 41.22 0.92
CA ARG A 1118 5.78 42.63 0.72
C ARG A 1118 5.52 43.06 -0.73
N TYR A 1119 5.82 42.20 -1.71
CA TYR A 1119 5.52 42.42 -3.12
C TYR A 1119 4.70 41.26 -3.69
N PRO A 1120 3.82 41.50 -4.68
CA PRO A 1120 3.14 40.41 -5.38
C PRO A 1120 4.14 39.55 -6.15
N GLU A 1121 4.03 38.24 -6.07
CA GLU A 1121 4.87 37.31 -6.83
C GLU A 1121 4.13 36.01 -7.16
N TRP A 1122 4.60 35.32 -8.21
CA TRP A 1122 4.23 33.95 -8.52
C TRP A 1122 5.12 33.01 -7.71
N GLN A 1123 4.51 32.08 -6.97
CA GLN A 1123 5.23 31.07 -6.19
C GLN A 1123 4.96 29.68 -6.77
N PRO A 1124 6.00 28.84 -6.94
CA PRO A 1124 5.83 27.48 -7.42
C PRO A 1124 5.06 26.63 -6.41
N MET A 1125 4.05 25.93 -6.91
CA MET A 1125 3.13 25.10 -6.16
C MET A 1125 3.08 23.71 -6.78
N LYS A 1126 3.03 22.70 -5.92
CA LYS A 1126 2.57 21.36 -6.25
C LYS A 1126 1.23 21.16 -5.58
N MET A 1127 0.19 20.92 -6.36
CA MET A 1127 -1.12 20.55 -5.86
C MET A 1127 -1.31 19.05 -6.06
N GLU A 1128 -1.32 18.33 -4.95
CA GLU A 1128 -1.52 16.88 -4.92
C GLU A 1128 -3.00 16.62 -4.69
N PHE A 1129 -3.62 15.83 -5.57
CA PHE A 1129 -4.99 15.41 -5.35
C PHE A 1129 -5.05 14.47 -4.15
N GLN A 1130 -6.03 14.71 -3.29
CA GLN A 1130 -6.34 13.84 -2.18
C GLN A 1130 -7.53 12.92 -2.51
N SER A 1131 -8.03 12.89 -3.76
CA SER A 1131 -9.24 12.14 -4.11
C SER A 1131 -9.37 11.78 -5.59
N CYS A 1132 -9.97 10.61 -5.86
CA CYS A 1132 -10.35 10.13 -7.20
C CYS A 1132 -11.74 10.58 -7.67
N SER A 1133 -12.54 11.15 -6.77
CA SER A 1133 -13.93 11.57 -7.03
C SER A 1133 -14.07 12.93 -7.71
N VAL A 1134 -12.96 13.62 -7.95
CA VAL A 1134 -12.91 14.97 -8.52
C VAL A 1134 -13.48 14.98 -9.96
N LEU A 1135 -13.64 13.79 -10.55
CA LEU A 1135 -13.95 13.57 -11.95
C LEU A 1135 -15.38 13.91 -12.42
N GLN A 1136 -16.41 14.14 -11.56
CA GLN A 1136 -17.81 14.27 -12.07
C GLN A 1136 -18.84 15.16 -11.31
N GLU A 1137 -18.54 15.79 -10.16
CA GLU A 1137 -19.57 16.52 -9.39
C GLU A 1137 -19.28 18.00 -9.15
N VAL A 1138 -20.28 18.85 -9.45
CA VAL A 1138 -20.17 20.30 -9.65
C VAL A 1138 -20.38 21.13 -8.38
N ASP A 1139 -20.90 20.56 -7.28
CA ASP A 1139 -21.23 21.29 -6.04
C ASP A 1139 -20.77 20.52 -4.78
N ARG A 1140 -19.77 21.03 -4.05
CA ARG A 1140 -19.29 20.45 -2.77
C ARG A 1140 -19.40 21.40 -1.58
N GLY A 1141 -19.54 20.82 -0.39
CA GLY A 1141 -19.50 21.52 0.89
C GLY A 1141 -18.08 21.96 1.29
N TRP A 1142 -18.00 22.86 2.28
CA TRP A 1142 -16.81 23.63 2.65
C TRP A 1142 -15.64 22.84 3.26
N ASP A 1143 -15.91 21.66 3.82
CA ASP A 1143 -14.95 20.87 4.59
C ASP A 1143 -14.27 19.77 3.76
N ASP A 1144 -14.78 19.46 2.56
CA ASP A 1144 -14.25 18.43 1.67
C ASP A 1144 -13.24 19.02 0.69
N GLN A 1145 -11.99 19.21 1.11
CA GLN A 1145 -10.94 19.67 0.19
C GLN A 1145 -10.35 18.49 -0.60
N PRO A 1146 -10.46 18.47 -1.95
CA PRO A 1146 -9.98 17.37 -2.76
C PRO A 1146 -8.48 17.43 -3.09
N PHE A 1147 -7.75 18.39 -2.52
CA PHE A 1147 -6.35 18.62 -2.82
C PHE A 1147 -5.55 19.21 -1.67
N ARG A 1148 -4.28 18.84 -1.60
CA ARG A 1148 -3.27 19.46 -0.74
C ARG A 1148 -2.40 20.38 -1.58
N LEU A 1149 -2.39 21.67 -1.23
CA LEU A 1149 -1.46 22.64 -1.78
C LEU A 1149 -0.13 22.59 -1.03
N VAL A 1150 0.93 22.12 -1.69
CA VAL A 1150 2.29 22.09 -1.16
C VAL A 1150 3.13 23.11 -1.92
N ARG A 1151 3.67 24.12 -1.21
CA ARG A 1151 4.64 25.06 -1.79
C ARG A 1151 5.92 24.29 -2.11
N GLN A 1152 6.41 24.29 -3.34
CA GLN A 1152 7.58 23.50 -3.73
C GLN A 1152 8.89 23.93 -3.04
N ASP A 1153 8.93 25.14 -2.49
CA ASP A 1153 10.09 25.82 -1.92
C ASP A 1153 10.02 26.01 -0.38
N PHE A 1154 8.98 25.49 0.30
CA PHE A 1154 8.89 25.60 1.76
C PHE A 1154 9.78 24.55 2.45
N ARG A 1155 11.06 24.87 2.62
CA ARG A 1155 11.92 24.18 3.59
C ARG A 1155 11.60 24.70 5.01
N PRO A 1156 11.17 23.86 5.96
CA PRO A 1156 11.20 24.21 7.38
C PRO A 1156 12.61 24.65 7.76
N ARG A 1157 12.70 25.65 8.65
CA ARG A 1157 13.94 26.37 8.99
C ARG A 1157 15.05 25.49 9.58
N GLU A 1158 14.75 24.24 9.95
CA GLU A 1158 15.72 23.29 10.50
C GLU A 1158 16.70 22.74 9.45
N GLU A 1159 16.37 22.82 8.15
CA GLU A 1159 17.22 22.31 7.05
C GLU A 1159 17.91 23.42 6.22
N ARG A 1160 17.86 24.68 6.68
CA ARG A 1160 18.67 25.76 6.11
C ARG A 1160 20.01 25.81 6.83
N GLY A 1161 20.84 24.80 6.57
CA GLY A 1161 22.28 24.88 6.83
C GLY A 1161 22.91 26.01 6.03
N GLU A 1162 23.90 26.65 6.63
CA GLU A 1162 24.68 27.78 6.12
C GLU A 1162 25.20 27.55 4.69
N ASP A 1163 24.85 28.45 3.78
CA ASP A 1163 25.62 28.79 2.58
C ASP A 1163 25.70 30.32 2.45
#